data_AF-A0A133SGT4-F1
#
_entry.id   AF-A0A133SGT4-F1
#
_cell.length_a   1.000
_cell.length_b   1.000
_cell.length_c   1.000
_cell.angle_alpha   90.00
_cell.angle_beta   90.00
_cell.angle_gamma   90.00
#
_symmetry.space_group_name_H-M   'P 1'
#
loop_
_entity.id
_entity.type
_entity.pdbx_description
1 polymer ?
#
loop_
_entity_poly.entity_id
_entity_poly.type
_entity_poly.pdbx_seq_one_letter_code
_entity_poly.pdbx_strand_id
1 'polypeptide(L)'
;MKIHYLAGFCDNRVENITYRSICSVKNNIDIERRLNMSELSTLLANQQGLLERLKVLDGVGAGRKKDEIAAVKNELQAMTAEADRLYSDSRDRLLDAIKKQRWFFIKNKPKVFLDRNTGYLWANLNHFPYCKKGGGGDYTEKEAAKVVQDFDGDGYADWKLPLFDTLRAIILDPSFPFREGGGDRIVNHRYWLYRTGKTVRCIDLDDNFYTKELKNGNILPYSPILVAGSTYADDVAADNKVYTEKERLQFTLDLFVRHELQPIFTDDSITELYHQVYVEIPKLMADLQTTLGKLSALIPLSETFDYHDFLGDYDMPAIDESIIQYYTAIQRWIGMLLEKLDEYERLKGDVIRNFNTLSLTLSKKYEADPNLTEAENSMLERRQRFFRQRFSLDMNQVKEKLLSVKEQADALEERLDDLDASDQSLTAWAALNAECRPSFSFIAENTAKIIKKALLKIEYFESHKKLVQESIALWQAWSDDYRVFKSTRRQELQHLCEDDAIEEEVWAAWYEDWQSLRQKIEEGMQPLIAWSLKELVLDENQEFVQGKLMDQLAAYKQQIDDFFLKERKGIYQKYVFQPGGDLQDKFAAESDLYKRTLAFQEAVSKVLFSCPKNEDRIVILKWAYPLWDLQIDAVLQFVADRSLDQISEKVLHDFADLKKRNYAAFLNDAAAYSKAQKEREKQYDSLMFKMRKELASKA
;
A
#
# COMPACT_ATOMS: atom_id res chain seq x y z
N MET A 1 -29.09 70.63 6.81
CA MET A 1 -29.29 70.17 8.20
C MET A 1 -28.42 68.91 8.36
N LYS A 2 -27.09 69.03 8.57
CA LYS A 2 -26.41 69.15 9.89
C LYS A 2 -27.05 68.18 10.90
N ILE A 3 -26.36 67.13 11.39
CA ILE A 3 -25.36 67.23 12.47
C ILE A 3 -24.37 66.03 12.49
N HIS A 4 -23.09 66.34 12.72
CA HIS A 4 -21.93 65.60 13.27
C HIS A 4 -21.68 64.09 13.12
N TYR A 5 -20.52 63.80 12.51
CA TYR A 5 -19.57 62.73 12.89
C TYR A 5 -18.75 63.13 14.13
N LEU A 6 -18.44 62.16 15.01
CA LEU A 6 -17.38 62.04 16.04
C LEU A 6 -17.83 60.92 17.03
N ALA A 7 -17.00 60.10 17.71
CA ALA A 7 -15.68 59.50 17.43
C ALA A 7 -15.42 58.40 18.50
N GLY A 8 -14.66 57.33 18.19
CA GLY A 8 -14.32 56.29 19.18
C GLY A 8 -13.65 55.05 18.59
N PHE A 9 -12.54 54.61 19.20
CA PHE A 9 -11.62 53.55 18.72
C PHE A 9 -11.79 52.22 19.48
N CYS A 10 -11.17 51.16 18.95
CA CYS A 10 -10.83 49.88 19.61
C CYS A 10 -11.99 48.95 20.05
N ASP A 11 -11.81 47.63 20.11
CA ASP A 11 -10.90 46.68 19.44
C ASP A 11 -11.55 45.29 19.61
N ASN A 12 -11.51 44.41 18.59
CA ASN A 12 -12.24 43.14 18.67
C ASN A 12 -11.56 42.00 17.87
N ARG A 13 -10.42 41.53 18.37
CA ARG A 13 -9.70 40.33 17.89
C ARG A 13 -9.07 39.51 19.02
N VAL A 14 -9.86 39.01 19.97
CA VAL A 14 -9.36 38.08 21.01
C VAL A 14 -10.22 36.82 21.20
N GLU A 15 -11.54 36.88 21.01
CA GLU A 15 -12.46 35.82 21.49
C GLU A 15 -12.52 34.52 20.66
N ASN A 16 -11.80 34.38 19.54
CA ASN A 16 -11.92 33.21 18.65
C ASN A 16 -10.75 32.20 18.69
N ILE A 17 -9.74 32.40 19.55
CA ILE A 17 -8.56 31.51 19.62
C ILE A 17 -8.67 30.47 20.75
N THR A 18 -9.35 30.80 21.85
CA THR A 18 -9.45 29.92 23.04
C THR A 18 -10.31 28.68 22.84
N TYR A 19 -11.35 28.72 22.00
CA TYR A 19 -12.25 27.57 21.80
C TYR A 19 -11.64 26.40 20.98
N ARG A 20 -10.62 26.66 20.14
CA ARG A 20 -9.97 25.57 19.35
C ARG A 20 -8.92 24.79 20.15
N SER A 21 -8.18 25.44 21.03
CA SER A 21 -7.13 24.76 21.83
C SER A 21 -7.71 23.79 22.87
N ILE A 22 -8.87 24.12 23.46
CA ILE A 22 -9.52 23.27 24.47
C ILE A 22 -10.04 21.96 23.84
N CYS A 23 -10.54 21.99 22.61
CA CYS A 23 -10.92 20.77 21.88
C CYS A 23 -9.71 19.95 21.40
N SER A 24 -8.57 20.61 21.10
CA SER A 24 -7.34 19.92 20.68
C SER A 24 -6.74 19.07 21.81
N VAL A 25 -6.64 19.61 23.03
CA VAL A 25 -6.10 18.86 24.18
C VAL A 25 -7.06 17.75 24.63
N LYS A 26 -8.38 17.98 24.59
CA LYS A 26 -9.38 16.97 24.94
C LYS A 26 -9.40 15.77 23.98
N ASN A 27 -9.15 15.99 22.68
CA ASN A 27 -9.03 14.87 21.73
C ASN A 27 -7.75 14.05 21.96
N ASN A 28 -6.59 14.66 22.23
CA ASN A 28 -5.34 13.93 22.41
C ASN A 28 -5.41 12.90 23.56
N ILE A 29 -6.10 13.23 24.66
CA ILE A 29 -6.17 12.35 25.84
C ILE A 29 -6.96 11.05 25.53
N ASP A 30 -8.07 11.13 24.80
CA ASP A 30 -8.83 9.92 24.38
C ASP A 30 -8.20 9.19 23.18
N ILE A 31 -7.29 9.84 22.45
CA ILE A 31 -6.47 9.23 21.39
C ILE A 31 -5.32 8.41 22.01
N GLU A 32 -4.53 8.99 22.92
CA GLU A 32 -3.49 8.28 23.72
C GLU A 32 -4.09 7.05 24.44
N ARG A 33 -5.29 7.16 25.01
CA ARG A 33 -5.99 6.06 25.69
C ARG A 33 -6.43 4.90 24.79
N ARG A 34 -6.56 5.10 23.46
CA ARG A 34 -6.86 4.02 22.50
C ARG A 34 -5.61 3.40 21.90
N LEU A 35 -4.52 4.16 21.81
CA LEU A 35 -3.28 3.74 21.16
C LEU A 35 -2.70 2.46 21.78
N ASN A 36 -2.31 2.42 23.06
CA ASN A 36 -1.62 1.23 23.63
C ASN A 36 -2.39 -0.11 23.47
N MET A 37 -3.73 -0.11 23.61
CA MET A 37 -4.54 -1.33 23.40
C MET A 37 -4.79 -1.66 21.92
N SER A 38 -4.91 -0.64 21.08
CA SER A 38 -4.97 -0.77 19.62
C SER A 38 -3.64 -1.29 19.06
N GLU A 39 -2.52 -0.80 19.58
CA GLU A 39 -1.16 -1.19 19.22
C GLU A 39 -0.86 -2.63 19.61
N LEU A 40 -1.19 -3.05 20.84
CA LEU A 40 -1.06 -4.47 21.22
C LEU A 40 -1.90 -5.35 20.30
N SER A 41 -3.19 -5.07 20.12
CA SER A 41 -4.05 -5.89 19.25
C SER A 41 -3.60 -5.88 17.78
N THR A 42 -3.00 -4.79 17.30
CA THR A 42 -2.37 -4.72 15.96
C THR A 42 -1.08 -5.55 15.90
N LEU A 43 -0.23 -5.51 16.94
CA LEU A 43 0.98 -6.34 17.05
C LEU A 43 0.64 -7.84 17.08
N LEU A 44 -0.40 -8.23 17.82
CA LEU A 44 -0.92 -9.60 17.87
C LEU A 44 -1.48 -10.06 16.52
N ALA A 45 -2.19 -9.19 15.78
CA ALA A 45 -2.65 -9.48 14.43
C ALA A 45 -1.48 -9.64 13.44
N ASN A 46 -0.48 -8.74 13.50
CA ASN A 46 0.73 -8.80 12.68
C ASN A 46 1.55 -10.06 12.96
N GLN A 47 1.70 -10.44 14.23
CA GLN A 47 2.27 -11.72 14.67
C GLN A 47 1.55 -12.89 14.00
N GLN A 48 0.22 -12.94 14.03
CA GLN A 48 -0.53 -14.06 13.49
C GLN A 48 -0.33 -14.19 11.96
N GLY A 49 -0.27 -13.07 11.23
CA GLY A 49 0.07 -13.04 9.81
C GLY A 49 1.52 -13.45 9.49
N LEU A 50 2.49 -13.05 10.32
CA LEU A 50 3.90 -13.45 10.17
C LEU A 50 4.11 -14.94 10.47
N LEU A 51 3.45 -15.48 11.50
CA LEU A 51 3.48 -16.91 11.82
C LEU A 51 2.87 -17.77 10.70
N GLU A 52 1.85 -17.29 9.99
CA GLU A 52 1.30 -17.99 8.83
C GLU A 52 2.27 -17.97 7.64
N ARG A 53 2.89 -16.81 7.34
CA ARG A 53 3.95 -16.68 6.33
C ARG A 53 5.10 -17.68 6.56
N LEU A 54 5.49 -17.91 7.82
CA LEU A 54 6.56 -18.84 8.18
C LEU A 54 6.21 -20.33 8.03
N LYS A 55 4.94 -20.74 8.26
CA LYS A 55 4.52 -22.14 8.07
C LYS A 55 4.73 -22.64 6.63
N VAL A 56 4.61 -21.75 5.65
CA VAL A 56 4.84 -22.07 4.23
C VAL A 56 6.30 -22.41 3.96
N LEU A 57 7.25 -21.82 4.71
CA LEU A 57 8.69 -21.99 4.53
C LEU A 57 9.24 -23.28 5.17
N ASP A 58 8.49 -23.90 6.08
CA ASP A 58 8.90 -25.12 6.81
C ASP A 58 9.13 -26.33 5.88
N GLY A 59 8.66 -26.26 4.62
CA GLY A 59 8.88 -27.25 3.56
C GLY A 59 10.09 -27.04 2.65
N VAL A 60 10.82 -25.90 2.74
CA VAL A 60 11.81 -25.48 1.70
C VAL A 60 13.28 -25.69 2.13
N GLY A 61 13.54 -26.34 3.26
CA GLY A 61 14.83 -27.00 3.53
C GLY A 61 16.03 -26.09 3.83
N ALA A 62 16.01 -25.38 4.96
CA ALA A 62 17.19 -24.73 5.54
C ALA A 62 17.31 -25.05 7.05
N GLY A 63 17.86 -26.21 7.38
CA GLY A 63 17.83 -26.77 8.75
C GLY A 63 18.32 -25.83 9.85
N ARG A 64 19.36 -25.03 9.60
CA ARG A 64 19.94 -24.11 10.60
C ARG A 64 19.03 -22.90 10.91
N LYS A 65 18.36 -22.34 9.90
CA LYS A 65 17.39 -21.24 10.07
C LYS A 65 16.08 -21.72 10.68
N LYS A 66 15.71 -23.00 10.52
CA LYS A 66 14.50 -23.57 11.12
C LYS A 66 14.54 -23.52 12.64
N ASP A 67 15.69 -23.82 13.24
CA ASP A 67 15.87 -23.78 14.69
C ASP A 67 15.85 -22.33 15.24
N GLU A 68 16.45 -21.38 14.51
CA GLU A 68 16.39 -19.94 14.81
C GLU A 68 14.95 -19.39 14.74
N ILE A 69 14.22 -19.71 13.66
CA ILE A 69 12.80 -19.35 13.49
C ILE A 69 11.95 -19.96 14.60
N ALA A 70 12.19 -21.21 14.98
CA ALA A 70 11.47 -21.88 16.06
C ALA A 70 11.76 -21.26 17.43
N ALA A 71 13.00 -20.88 17.72
CA ALA A 71 13.39 -20.21 18.96
C ALA A 71 12.70 -18.84 19.10
N VAL A 72 12.83 -17.97 18.10
CA VAL A 72 12.20 -16.63 18.09
C VAL A 72 10.67 -16.73 18.15
N LYS A 73 10.08 -17.72 17.47
CA LYS A 73 8.63 -18.00 17.54
C LYS A 73 8.17 -18.38 18.95
N ASN A 74 8.91 -19.24 19.65
CA ASN A 74 8.54 -19.67 21.01
C ASN A 74 8.68 -18.53 22.02
N GLU A 75 9.75 -17.73 21.90
CA GLU A 75 9.95 -16.50 22.70
C GLU A 75 8.80 -15.51 22.50
N LEU A 76 8.43 -15.24 21.24
CA LEU A 76 7.30 -14.38 20.88
C LEU A 76 5.96 -14.90 21.45
N GLN A 77 5.69 -16.20 21.36
CA GLN A 77 4.46 -16.80 21.93
C GLN A 77 4.39 -16.69 23.45
N ALA A 78 5.53 -16.81 24.16
CA ALA A 78 5.59 -16.66 25.60
C ALA A 78 5.31 -15.21 26.05
N MET A 79 5.92 -14.23 25.38
CA MET A 79 5.67 -12.81 25.65
C MET A 79 4.22 -12.40 25.38
N THR A 80 3.61 -12.89 24.29
CA THR A 80 2.18 -12.69 23.99
C THR A 80 1.29 -13.21 25.11
N ALA A 81 1.51 -14.45 25.56
CA ALA A 81 0.66 -15.07 26.58
C ALA A 81 0.72 -14.34 27.92
N GLU A 82 1.88 -13.79 28.28
CA GLU A 82 2.04 -12.98 29.50
C GLU A 82 1.36 -11.61 29.36
N ALA A 83 1.48 -10.94 28.21
CA ALA A 83 0.77 -9.68 27.96
C ALA A 83 -0.76 -9.84 28.08
N ASP A 84 -1.34 -10.85 27.43
CA ASP A 84 -2.79 -11.14 27.51
C ASP A 84 -3.22 -11.45 28.96
N ARG A 85 -2.40 -12.20 29.71
CA ARG A 85 -2.65 -12.55 31.12
C ARG A 85 -2.72 -11.32 32.03
N LEU A 86 -1.84 -10.34 31.81
CA LEU A 86 -1.74 -9.14 32.67
C LEU A 86 -2.83 -8.08 32.37
N TYR A 87 -3.48 -8.12 31.21
CA TYR A 87 -4.43 -7.08 30.80
C TYR A 87 -5.89 -7.28 31.24
N SER A 88 -6.38 -8.52 31.28
CA SER A 88 -7.83 -8.79 31.15
C SER A 88 -8.77 -8.29 32.26
N ASP A 89 -8.28 -7.86 33.42
CA ASP A 89 -9.12 -7.40 34.56
C ASP A 89 -8.50 -6.25 35.40
N SER A 90 -7.44 -5.62 34.89
CA SER A 90 -6.52 -4.84 35.75
C SER A 90 -6.91 -3.37 35.93
N ARG A 91 -7.53 -2.73 34.92
CA ARG A 91 -7.82 -1.29 34.91
C ARG A 91 -8.84 -0.86 35.96
N ASP A 92 -9.95 -1.59 36.08
CA ASP A 92 -11.05 -1.19 36.96
C ASP A 92 -10.68 -1.38 38.44
N ARG A 93 -9.85 -2.38 38.75
CA ARG A 93 -9.22 -2.57 40.07
C ARG A 93 -8.30 -1.40 40.45
N LEU A 94 -7.51 -0.90 39.51
CA LEU A 94 -6.63 0.25 39.74
C LEU A 94 -7.41 1.56 39.97
N LEU A 95 -8.47 1.81 39.19
CA LEU A 95 -9.32 3.00 39.38
C LEU A 95 -10.05 2.96 40.74
N ASP A 96 -10.56 1.81 41.17
CA ASP A 96 -11.18 1.64 42.50
C ASP A 96 -10.18 1.83 43.66
N ALA A 97 -8.90 1.48 43.47
CA ALA A 97 -7.85 1.80 44.44
C ALA A 97 -7.53 3.31 44.48
N ILE A 98 -7.42 3.96 43.32
CA ILE A 98 -7.26 5.43 43.22
C ILE A 98 -8.43 6.17 43.90
N LYS A 99 -9.64 5.61 43.86
CA LYS A 99 -10.81 6.16 44.53
C LYS A 99 -10.64 6.22 46.05
N LYS A 100 -10.05 5.17 46.63
CA LYS A 100 -9.89 4.96 48.08
C LYS A 100 -8.71 5.69 48.71
N GLN A 101 -7.76 6.18 47.91
CA GLN A 101 -6.50 6.76 48.37
C GLN A 101 -6.28 8.17 47.79
N ARG A 102 -5.94 9.15 48.63
CA ARG A 102 -5.59 10.52 48.21
C ARG A 102 -4.09 10.72 48.04
N TRP A 103 -3.28 10.16 48.94
CA TRP A 103 -1.85 10.43 49.05
C TRP A 103 -1.03 9.28 48.49
N PHE A 104 -0.13 9.56 47.55
CA PHE A 104 0.67 8.53 46.88
C PHE A 104 2.17 8.82 47.05
N PHE A 105 2.86 7.98 47.83
CA PHE A 105 4.31 7.92 47.79
C PHE A 105 4.76 7.29 46.47
N ILE A 106 5.87 7.75 45.91
CA ILE A 106 6.32 7.34 44.57
C ILE A 106 7.61 6.51 44.69
N LYS A 107 7.55 5.22 44.32
CA LYS A 107 8.64 4.24 44.50
C LYS A 107 9.94 4.64 43.78
N ASN A 108 9.83 5.20 42.57
CA ASN A 108 10.97 5.68 41.78
C ASN A 108 11.31 7.16 42.02
N LYS A 109 10.58 7.87 42.89
CA LYS A 109 10.79 9.28 43.26
C LYS A 109 10.59 9.47 44.79
N PRO A 110 11.43 8.83 45.63
CA PRO A 110 11.18 8.71 47.07
C PRO A 110 11.14 10.04 47.84
N LYS A 111 11.79 11.10 47.34
CA LYS A 111 11.82 12.42 48.01
C LYS A 111 10.49 13.17 47.89
N VAL A 112 9.52 12.68 47.13
CA VAL A 112 8.22 13.35 46.91
C VAL A 112 7.03 12.42 47.14
N PHE A 113 5.86 13.01 47.36
CA PHE A 113 4.57 12.31 47.33
C PHE A 113 3.51 13.18 46.65
N LEU A 114 2.52 12.56 46.01
CA LEU A 114 1.47 13.24 45.24
C LEU A 114 0.18 13.39 46.06
N ASP A 115 -0.46 14.56 45.95
CA ASP A 115 -1.87 14.75 46.32
C ASP A 115 -2.78 14.52 45.10
N ARG A 116 -3.57 13.44 45.11
CA ARG A 116 -4.55 13.12 44.05
C ARG A 116 -5.49 14.27 43.73
N ASN A 117 -5.94 15.03 44.73
CA ASN A 117 -7.00 16.01 44.56
C ASN A 117 -6.50 17.33 43.95
N THR A 118 -5.19 17.58 43.93
CA THR A 118 -4.58 18.80 43.38
C THR A 118 -3.56 18.53 42.28
N GLY A 119 -3.01 17.31 42.21
CA GLY A 119 -1.91 16.94 41.32
C GLY A 119 -0.56 17.52 41.75
N TYR A 120 -0.49 18.12 42.95
CA TYR A 120 0.72 18.70 43.48
C TYR A 120 1.65 17.64 44.06
N LEU A 121 2.95 17.81 43.79
CA LEU A 121 4.01 17.10 44.48
C LEU A 121 4.31 17.84 45.80
N TRP A 122 4.44 17.08 46.87
CA TRP A 122 4.83 17.56 48.19
C TRP A 122 6.15 16.90 48.58
N ALA A 123 7.02 17.64 49.30
CA ALA A 123 8.28 17.08 49.74
C ALA A 123 8.06 16.04 50.86
N ASN A 124 8.56 14.82 50.65
CA ASN A 124 8.45 13.72 51.60
C ASN A 124 9.27 14.04 52.86
N LEU A 125 8.62 14.20 54.02
CA LEU A 125 9.28 14.62 55.26
C LEU A 125 10.29 13.60 55.80
N ASN A 126 10.28 12.35 55.32
CA ASN A 126 11.32 11.36 55.62
C ASN A 126 12.66 11.68 54.91
N HIS A 127 12.63 12.47 53.85
CA HIS A 127 13.80 12.86 53.05
C HIS A 127 14.06 14.38 53.04
N PHE A 128 13.07 15.20 53.42
CA PHE A 128 13.16 16.66 53.45
C PHE A 128 13.49 17.20 54.85
N PRO A 129 14.47 18.12 55.00
CA PRO A 129 14.84 18.70 56.29
C PRO A 129 13.83 19.77 56.74
N TYR A 130 12.65 19.36 57.23
CA TYR A 130 11.56 20.26 57.63
C TYR A 130 11.81 21.05 58.92
N CYS A 131 12.70 20.58 59.79
CA CYS A 131 13.12 21.22 61.04
C CYS A 131 14.65 21.19 61.22
N LYS A 132 15.19 22.01 62.13
CA LYS A 132 16.63 22.00 62.44
C LYS A 132 17.01 20.79 63.30
N LYS A 133 17.93 19.96 62.80
CA LYS A 133 18.46 18.80 63.53
C LYS A 133 19.12 19.22 64.87
N GLY A 134 19.03 18.36 65.88
CA GLY A 134 19.70 18.54 67.18
C GLY A 134 18.93 19.39 68.21
N GLY A 135 17.62 19.58 68.05
CA GLY A 135 16.80 20.38 68.98
C GLY A 135 16.91 21.90 68.78
N GLY A 136 17.53 22.33 67.67
CA GLY A 136 17.83 23.74 67.35
C GLY A 136 16.64 24.61 66.90
N GLY A 137 15.40 24.20 67.16
CA GLY A 137 14.19 24.98 66.90
C GLY A 137 13.82 25.15 65.42
N ASP A 138 12.97 26.15 65.18
CA ASP A 138 12.34 26.42 63.89
C ASP A 138 13.25 27.19 62.90
N TYR A 139 12.93 27.12 61.60
CA TYR A 139 13.61 27.90 60.55
C TYR A 139 13.07 29.33 60.45
N THR A 140 13.95 30.31 60.30
CA THR A 140 13.58 31.68 59.90
C THR A 140 13.20 31.73 58.41
N GLU A 141 12.43 32.75 57.99
CA GLU A 141 12.07 33.02 56.58
C GLU A 141 13.25 32.89 55.59
N LYS A 142 14.43 33.41 55.91
CA LYS A 142 15.62 33.36 55.03
C LYS A 142 16.22 31.95 54.93
N GLU A 143 16.29 31.25 56.06
CA GLU A 143 16.76 29.86 56.06
C GLU A 143 15.76 28.97 55.32
N ALA A 144 14.46 29.20 55.51
CA ALA A 144 13.40 28.44 54.86
C ALA A 144 13.41 28.61 53.34
N ALA A 145 13.56 29.85 52.85
CA ALA A 145 13.70 30.12 51.42
C ALA A 145 14.90 29.36 50.82
N LYS A 146 16.05 29.34 51.53
CA LYS A 146 17.24 28.60 51.10
C LYS A 146 17.01 27.07 51.11
N VAL A 147 16.45 26.51 52.18
CA VAL A 147 16.19 25.06 52.29
C VAL A 147 15.21 24.57 51.21
N VAL A 148 14.23 25.39 50.83
CA VAL A 148 13.32 25.09 49.71
C VAL A 148 14.01 25.22 48.35
N GLN A 149 14.92 26.19 48.18
CA GLN A 149 15.70 26.37 46.95
C GLN A 149 16.75 25.27 46.73
N ASP A 150 17.40 24.81 47.80
CA ASP A 150 18.45 23.77 47.78
C ASP A 150 17.87 22.34 47.66
N PHE A 151 16.54 22.17 47.57
CA PHE A 151 15.89 20.87 47.53
C PHE A 151 15.80 20.29 46.11
N ASP A 152 16.55 19.22 45.88
CA ASP A 152 16.64 18.48 44.62
C ASP A 152 15.32 17.81 44.16
N GLY A 153 14.46 17.37 45.08
CA GLY A 153 13.12 16.85 44.75
C GLY A 153 13.07 15.70 43.74
N ASP A 154 14.14 14.89 43.60
CA ASP A 154 14.28 13.84 42.57
C ASP A 154 14.18 14.36 41.12
N GLY A 155 14.67 15.58 40.91
CA GLY A 155 14.73 16.27 39.61
C GLY A 155 13.53 17.17 39.32
N TYR A 156 12.52 17.23 40.20
CA TYR A 156 11.42 18.18 40.07
C TYR A 156 11.81 19.57 40.59
N ALA A 157 11.41 20.61 39.87
CA ALA A 157 11.69 22.00 40.19
C ALA A 157 10.44 22.75 40.72
N ASP A 158 10.53 24.09 40.82
CA ASP A 158 9.43 25.00 41.19
C ASP A 158 8.87 24.83 42.62
N TRP A 159 9.71 24.33 43.54
CA TRP A 159 9.38 24.18 44.97
C TRP A 159 9.05 25.52 45.64
N LYS A 160 7.92 25.55 46.35
CA LYS A 160 7.34 26.74 46.98
C LYS A 160 6.84 26.44 48.38
N LEU A 161 6.87 27.45 49.25
CA LEU A 161 6.05 27.44 50.47
C LEU A 161 4.56 27.52 50.10
N PRO A 162 3.70 26.69 50.73
CA PRO A 162 2.26 26.66 50.47
C PRO A 162 1.59 27.98 50.85
N LEU A 163 0.46 28.29 50.22
CA LEU A 163 -0.44 29.35 50.68
C LEU A 163 -1.19 28.86 51.93
N PHE A 164 -1.75 29.79 52.72
CA PHE A 164 -2.50 29.48 53.95
C PHE A 164 -3.57 28.41 53.71
N ASP A 165 -4.46 28.64 52.74
CA ASP A 165 -5.57 27.74 52.45
C ASP A 165 -5.10 26.39 51.90
N THR A 166 -4.01 26.38 51.11
CA THR A 166 -3.39 25.13 50.63
C THR A 166 -2.84 24.29 51.78
N LEU A 167 -2.08 24.91 52.71
CA LEU A 167 -1.54 24.21 53.88
C LEU A 167 -2.66 23.75 54.81
N ARG A 168 -3.66 24.59 55.04
CA ARG A 168 -4.82 24.28 55.89
C ARG A 168 -5.66 23.13 55.31
N ALA A 169 -5.90 23.12 54.00
CA ALA A 169 -6.69 22.09 53.32
C ALA A 169 -6.04 20.70 53.32
N ILE A 170 -4.71 20.62 53.42
CA ILE A 170 -4.01 19.32 53.58
C ILE A 170 -3.97 18.86 55.03
N ILE A 171 -3.86 19.77 56.01
CA ILE A 171 -3.81 19.42 57.44
C ILE A 171 -5.18 18.98 57.98
N LEU A 172 -6.26 19.60 57.50
CA LEU A 172 -7.63 19.22 57.84
C LEU A 172 -8.04 17.84 57.26
N ASP A 173 -7.23 17.24 56.39
CA ASP A 173 -7.47 15.87 55.92
C ASP A 173 -6.98 14.84 56.96
N PRO A 174 -7.88 14.01 57.52
CA PRO A 174 -7.49 12.98 58.48
C PRO A 174 -6.58 11.88 57.89
N SER A 175 -6.51 11.76 56.54
CA SER A 175 -5.65 10.81 55.83
C SER A 175 -4.24 11.34 55.53
N PHE A 176 -3.92 12.58 55.91
CA PHE A 176 -2.62 13.19 55.61
C PHE A 176 -1.46 12.38 56.23
N PRO A 177 -0.49 11.88 55.44
CA PRO A 177 0.43 10.82 55.86
C PRO A 177 1.43 11.20 56.95
N PHE A 178 1.60 12.49 57.23
CA PHE A 178 2.52 13.00 58.25
C PHE A 178 1.81 13.55 59.50
N ARG A 179 0.49 13.34 59.62
CA ARG A 179 -0.28 13.71 60.80
C ARG A 179 0.13 12.84 61.99
N GLU A 180 0.84 13.43 62.96
CA GLU A 180 1.42 12.70 64.09
C GLU A 180 1.45 13.60 65.34
N GLY A 181 1.07 13.03 66.49
CA GLY A 181 0.96 13.73 67.77
C GLY A 181 -0.48 14.07 68.14
N GLY A 182 -0.64 14.98 69.10
CA GLY A 182 -1.96 15.48 69.51
C GLY A 182 -2.52 16.54 68.55
N GLY A 183 -3.84 16.53 68.33
CA GLY A 183 -4.53 17.54 67.53
C GLY A 183 -4.29 17.41 66.02
N ASP A 184 -4.00 18.53 65.36
CA ASP A 184 -3.75 18.63 63.92
C ASP A 184 -2.24 18.72 63.57
N ARG A 185 -1.36 18.32 64.50
CA ARG A 185 0.10 18.38 64.32
C ARG A 185 0.61 17.49 63.19
N ILE A 186 1.71 17.95 62.57
CA ILE A 186 2.48 17.20 61.57
C ILE A 186 3.81 16.79 62.23
N VAL A 187 4.17 15.51 62.20
CA VAL A 187 5.40 14.94 62.81
C VAL A 187 5.68 15.46 64.24
N ASN A 188 4.64 15.57 65.08
CA ASN A 188 4.65 16.18 66.42
C ASN A 188 4.96 17.69 66.51
N HIS A 189 5.20 18.38 65.39
CA HIS A 189 5.44 19.82 65.32
C HIS A 189 4.15 20.62 65.04
N ARG A 190 3.98 21.75 65.76
CA ARG A 190 2.79 22.62 65.65
C ARG A 190 2.98 23.91 64.88
N TYR A 191 4.21 24.32 64.58
CA TYR A 191 4.51 25.59 63.92
C TYR A 191 4.95 25.34 62.49
N TRP A 192 4.19 25.81 61.50
CA TRP A 192 4.51 25.58 60.08
C TRP A 192 4.46 26.87 59.26
N LEU A 193 5.43 27.03 58.37
CA LEU A 193 5.57 28.21 57.53
C LEU A 193 4.70 28.13 56.27
N TYR A 194 3.99 29.22 56.00
CA TYR A 194 3.21 29.42 54.79
C TYR A 194 3.46 30.82 54.21
N ARG A 195 3.16 30.99 52.92
CA ARG A 195 3.36 32.24 52.18
C ARG A 195 2.07 33.06 52.10
N THR A 196 2.19 34.35 52.37
CA THR A 196 1.12 35.36 52.20
C THR A 196 1.67 36.50 51.32
N GLY A 197 1.38 36.44 50.02
CA GLY A 197 1.95 37.37 49.04
C GLY A 197 3.48 37.33 49.02
N LYS A 198 4.12 38.46 49.36
CA LYS A 198 5.59 38.59 49.47
C LYS A 198 6.17 38.30 50.87
N THR A 199 5.35 37.83 51.81
CA THR A 199 5.78 37.58 53.21
C THR A 199 5.57 36.12 53.60
N VAL A 200 6.43 35.59 54.47
CA VAL A 200 6.22 34.31 55.14
C VAL A 200 5.61 34.52 56.54
N ARG A 201 4.70 33.64 56.93
CA ARG A 201 4.02 33.62 58.24
C ARG A 201 4.00 32.20 58.81
N CYS A 202 3.75 32.08 60.11
CA CYS A 202 3.59 30.79 60.78
C CYS A 202 2.13 30.53 61.18
N ILE A 203 1.66 29.31 60.93
CA ILE A 203 0.39 28.77 61.46
C ILE A 203 0.68 28.00 62.77
N ASP A 204 -0.20 28.11 63.76
CA ASP A 204 -0.15 27.29 64.99
C ASP A 204 -1.26 26.22 64.94
N LEU A 205 -0.85 24.95 64.91
CA LEU A 205 -1.74 23.79 64.76
C LEU A 205 -2.37 23.34 66.09
N ASP A 206 -1.92 23.87 67.23
CA ASP A 206 -2.57 23.64 68.53
C ASP A 206 -3.71 24.65 68.81
N ASP A 207 -3.68 25.81 68.17
CA ASP A 207 -4.44 27.02 68.54
C ASP A 207 -5.46 27.41 67.46
N ASN A 208 -6.26 26.45 66.99
CA ASN A 208 -7.29 26.63 65.95
C ASN A 208 -6.79 27.38 64.69
N PHE A 209 -5.58 27.02 64.22
CA PHE A 209 -4.90 27.64 63.07
C PHE A 209 -4.59 29.14 63.25
N TYR A 210 -4.51 29.63 64.50
CA TYR A 210 -4.19 31.03 64.79
C TYR A 210 -2.84 31.42 64.20
N THR A 211 -2.85 32.53 63.44
CA THR A 211 -1.66 33.07 62.78
C THR A 211 -0.98 34.07 63.72
N LYS A 212 0.23 33.75 64.15
CA LYS A 212 1.09 34.67 64.91
C LYS A 212 2.01 35.43 63.93
N GLU A 213 2.50 36.61 64.32
CA GLU A 213 3.60 37.29 63.60
C GLU A 213 4.96 36.59 63.75
N LEU A 214 4.98 35.33 64.20
CA LEU A 214 6.17 34.50 64.28
C LEU A 214 6.70 34.24 62.87
N LYS A 215 7.96 34.65 62.66
CA LYS A 215 8.69 34.48 61.39
C LYS A 215 9.48 33.17 61.32
N ASN A 216 9.27 32.30 62.30
CA ASN A 216 9.97 31.02 62.43
C ASN A 216 8.95 29.89 62.48
N GLY A 217 9.20 28.81 61.72
CA GLY A 217 8.40 27.58 61.75
C GLY A 217 9.09 26.44 61.00
N ASN A 218 8.41 25.30 60.92
CA ASN A 218 8.81 24.11 60.15
C ASN A 218 8.30 24.25 58.70
N ILE A 219 8.88 23.50 57.76
CA ILE A 219 8.69 23.72 56.32
C ILE A 219 8.16 22.48 55.64
N LEU A 220 7.03 22.61 54.93
CA LEU A 220 6.46 21.59 54.05
C LEU A 220 6.24 22.22 52.66
N PRO A 221 7.23 22.16 51.76
CA PRO A 221 7.10 22.75 50.44
C PRO A 221 6.35 21.84 49.47
N TYR A 222 5.78 22.46 48.43
CA TYR A 222 5.08 21.79 47.35
C TYR A 222 5.56 22.31 45.99
N SER A 223 5.35 21.54 44.94
CA SER A 223 5.55 21.93 43.55
C SER A 223 4.30 21.59 42.73
N PRO A 224 3.73 22.57 41.99
CA PRO A 224 2.61 22.33 41.08
C PRO A 224 3.07 21.84 39.70
N ILE A 225 4.36 21.51 39.50
CA ILE A 225 4.98 21.38 38.17
C ILE A 225 4.32 20.36 37.24
N LEU A 226 3.75 19.27 37.76
CA LEU A 226 3.05 18.25 36.95
C LEU A 226 1.71 18.73 36.37
N VAL A 227 1.13 19.78 36.96
CA VAL A 227 -0.21 20.31 36.62
C VAL A 227 -0.18 21.81 36.30
N ALA A 228 1.01 22.38 36.10
CA ALA A 228 1.20 23.80 35.82
C ALA A 228 0.49 24.22 34.52
N GLY A 229 -0.50 25.10 34.63
CA GLY A 229 -1.32 25.54 33.49
C GLY A 229 -2.44 24.58 33.07
N SER A 230 -2.70 23.52 33.85
CA SER A 230 -3.81 22.59 33.62
C SER A 230 -5.04 22.89 34.50
N THR A 231 -6.19 22.31 34.14
CA THR A 231 -7.44 22.31 34.92
C THR A 231 -7.56 21.12 35.88
N TYR A 232 -6.48 20.34 36.09
CA TYR A 232 -6.52 19.03 36.75
C TYR A 232 -7.31 19.02 38.08
N ALA A 233 -7.09 20.00 38.96
CA ALA A 233 -7.77 20.06 40.26
C ALA A 233 -9.30 20.25 40.13
N ASP A 234 -9.74 21.04 39.14
CA ASP A 234 -11.17 21.20 38.82
C ASP A 234 -11.72 19.94 38.14
N ASP A 235 -10.93 19.32 37.25
CA ASP A 235 -11.31 18.12 36.49
C ASP A 235 -11.52 16.90 37.41
N VAL A 236 -10.70 16.71 38.46
CA VAL A 236 -10.84 15.60 39.42
C VAL A 236 -11.80 15.89 40.59
N ALA A 237 -12.33 17.11 40.70
CA ALA A 237 -13.17 17.51 41.83
C ALA A 237 -14.44 16.63 41.97
N ALA A 238 -14.80 16.27 43.20
CA ALA A 238 -15.90 15.33 43.45
C ALA A 238 -17.27 15.86 43.00
N ASP A 239 -17.45 17.17 43.01
CA ASP A 239 -18.63 17.92 42.58
C ASP A 239 -18.58 18.37 41.11
N ASN A 240 -17.52 18.05 40.37
CA ASN A 240 -17.44 18.29 38.92
C ASN A 240 -18.58 17.55 38.20
N LYS A 241 -19.37 18.30 37.42
CA LYS A 241 -20.56 17.81 36.70
C LYS A 241 -20.30 17.45 35.22
N VAL A 242 -19.08 17.67 34.74
CA VAL A 242 -18.66 17.41 33.35
C VAL A 242 -18.19 15.97 33.18
N TYR A 243 -17.47 15.43 34.17
CA TYR A 243 -16.90 14.08 34.11
C TYR A 243 -17.51 13.13 35.14
N THR A 244 -17.72 11.89 34.71
CA THR A 244 -18.09 10.76 35.57
C THR A 244 -16.97 10.44 36.56
N GLU A 245 -17.31 9.78 37.67
CA GLU A 245 -16.30 9.37 38.67
C GLU A 245 -15.16 8.55 38.03
N LYS A 246 -15.47 7.65 37.08
CA LYS A 246 -14.47 6.83 36.39
C LYS A 246 -13.49 7.67 35.56
N GLU A 247 -13.98 8.70 34.86
CA GLU A 247 -13.13 9.63 34.10
C GLU A 247 -12.26 10.49 35.03
N ARG A 248 -12.80 10.93 36.17
CA ARG A 248 -12.04 11.71 37.16
C ARG A 248 -10.88 10.92 37.77
N LEU A 249 -11.13 9.65 38.11
CA LEU A 249 -10.10 8.73 38.60
C LEU A 249 -9.07 8.41 37.51
N GLN A 250 -9.50 8.36 36.24
CA GLN A 250 -8.61 8.17 35.11
C GLN A 250 -7.62 9.32 34.94
N PHE A 251 -7.99 10.59 35.21
CA PHE A 251 -7.02 11.69 35.14
C PHE A 251 -5.84 11.52 36.10
N THR A 252 -6.06 10.97 37.31
CA THR A 252 -4.95 10.63 38.22
C THR A 252 -4.10 9.49 37.65
N LEU A 253 -4.74 8.45 37.10
CA LEU A 253 -4.02 7.33 36.49
C LEU A 253 -3.15 7.79 35.31
N ASP A 254 -3.71 8.65 34.45
CA ASP A 254 -3.03 9.28 33.33
C ASP A 254 -1.86 10.18 33.81
N LEU A 255 -2.02 10.89 34.93
CA LEU A 255 -0.96 11.70 35.54
C LEU A 255 0.21 10.83 36.05
N PHE A 256 -0.07 9.65 36.60
CA PHE A 256 1.00 8.70 36.96
C PHE A 256 1.76 8.22 35.72
N VAL A 257 1.04 7.76 34.70
CA VAL A 257 1.64 7.20 33.47
C VAL A 257 2.44 8.24 32.70
N ARG A 258 1.87 9.43 32.45
CA ARG A 258 2.51 10.52 31.69
C ARG A 258 3.82 11.01 32.31
N HIS A 259 3.98 10.90 33.62
CA HIS A 259 5.17 11.34 34.34
C HIS A 259 6.02 10.18 34.89
N GLU A 260 5.79 8.97 34.37
CA GLU A 260 6.50 7.74 34.74
C GLU A 260 6.54 7.47 36.26
N LEU A 261 5.51 7.91 36.98
CA LEU A 261 5.42 7.75 38.42
C LEU A 261 5.02 6.31 38.76
N GLN A 262 5.71 5.71 39.72
CA GLN A 262 5.33 4.41 40.29
C GLN A 262 4.65 4.63 41.66
N PRO A 263 3.34 4.92 41.72
CA PRO A 263 2.60 5.11 42.96
C PRO A 263 2.60 3.85 43.83
N ILE A 264 2.76 4.05 45.13
CA ILE A 264 2.57 3.03 46.16
C ILE A 264 1.12 3.13 46.64
N PHE A 265 0.36 2.07 46.41
CA PHE A 265 -1.01 1.90 46.90
C PHE A 265 -1.01 1.31 48.31
N THR A 266 -2.05 1.58 49.09
CA THR A 266 -2.26 0.96 50.43
C THR A 266 -2.39 -0.56 50.38
N ASP A 267 -2.78 -1.11 49.22
CA ASP A 267 -2.81 -2.55 48.95
C ASP A 267 -1.57 -2.90 48.08
N ASP A 268 -0.65 -3.67 48.65
CA ASP A 268 0.57 -4.12 47.97
C ASP A 268 0.27 -4.89 46.66
N SER A 269 -0.85 -5.63 46.61
CA SER A 269 -1.26 -6.36 45.40
C SER A 269 -1.70 -5.41 44.27
N ILE A 270 -2.15 -4.21 44.60
CA ILE A 270 -2.48 -3.16 43.63
C ILE A 270 -1.23 -2.38 43.20
N THR A 271 -0.28 -2.16 44.11
CA THR A 271 1.05 -1.62 43.75
C THR A 271 1.76 -2.52 42.75
N GLU A 272 1.71 -3.84 42.97
CA GLU A 272 2.25 -4.84 42.06
C GLU A 272 1.48 -4.88 40.73
N LEU A 273 0.14 -4.83 40.77
CA LEU A 273 -0.70 -4.75 39.57
C LEU A 273 -0.40 -3.50 38.71
N TYR A 274 -0.16 -2.34 39.34
CA TYR A 274 0.24 -1.13 38.62
C TYR A 274 1.60 -1.32 37.93
N HIS A 275 2.58 -1.89 38.65
CA HIS A 275 3.91 -2.15 38.11
C HIS A 275 3.84 -3.09 36.89
N GLN A 276 3.12 -4.20 36.99
CA GLN A 276 2.92 -5.14 35.90
C GLN A 276 2.30 -4.44 34.68
N VAL A 277 1.18 -3.72 34.84
CA VAL A 277 0.44 -3.13 33.72
C VAL A 277 1.14 -1.91 33.08
N TYR A 278 1.76 -1.04 33.88
CA TYR A 278 2.25 0.26 33.42
C TYR A 278 3.78 0.39 33.42
N VAL A 279 4.52 -0.63 33.87
CA VAL A 279 6.00 -0.66 33.82
C VAL A 279 6.54 -1.89 33.11
N GLU A 280 5.93 -3.07 33.28
CA GLU A 280 6.42 -4.31 32.65
C GLU A 280 5.84 -4.52 31.25
N ILE A 281 4.52 -4.36 31.07
CA ILE A 281 3.91 -4.50 29.74
C ILE A 281 4.52 -3.54 28.69
N PRO A 282 4.78 -2.24 28.95
CA PRO A 282 5.43 -1.38 27.97
C PRO A 282 6.83 -1.86 27.55
N LYS A 283 7.55 -2.56 28.43
CA LYS A 283 8.83 -3.20 28.08
C LYS A 283 8.60 -4.45 27.25
N LEU A 284 7.69 -5.32 27.66
CA LEU A 284 7.27 -6.49 26.87
C LEU A 284 6.79 -6.10 25.48
N MET A 285 6.13 -4.96 25.31
CA MET A 285 5.72 -4.41 24.00
C MET A 285 6.92 -4.04 23.12
N ALA A 286 7.93 -3.37 23.68
CA ALA A 286 9.17 -3.05 22.96
C ALA A 286 9.99 -4.31 22.63
N ASP A 287 10.05 -5.28 23.54
CA ASP A 287 10.70 -6.58 23.34
C ASP A 287 9.96 -7.42 22.28
N LEU A 288 8.61 -7.41 22.28
CA LEU A 288 7.75 -8.00 21.25
C LEU A 288 8.01 -7.37 19.88
N GLN A 289 8.02 -6.04 19.78
CA GLN A 289 8.36 -5.31 18.55
C GLN A 289 9.75 -5.69 18.01
N THR A 290 10.76 -5.69 18.89
CA THR A 290 12.14 -6.09 18.56
C THR A 290 12.19 -7.53 18.05
N THR A 291 11.45 -8.43 18.69
CA THR A 291 11.38 -9.87 18.32
C THR A 291 10.62 -10.08 17.01
N LEU A 292 9.58 -9.28 16.76
CA LEU A 292 8.84 -9.27 15.49
C LEU A 292 9.72 -8.78 14.33
N GLY A 293 10.54 -7.74 14.54
CA GLY A 293 11.51 -7.25 13.57
C GLY A 293 12.55 -8.31 13.19
N LYS A 294 13.14 -9.00 14.19
CA LYS A 294 14.03 -10.15 13.96
C LYS A 294 13.35 -11.26 13.15
N LEU A 295 12.09 -11.56 13.45
CA LEU A 295 11.31 -12.60 12.77
C LEU A 295 11.04 -12.22 11.29
N SER A 296 10.65 -10.98 11.02
CA SER A 296 10.47 -10.44 9.67
C SER A 296 11.79 -10.44 8.87
N ALA A 297 12.92 -10.13 9.52
CA ALA A 297 14.24 -10.21 8.92
C ALA A 297 14.65 -11.63 8.50
N LEU A 298 14.04 -12.70 9.04
CA LEU A 298 14.28 -14.08 8.62
C LEU A 298 13.46 -14.52 7.39
N ILE A 299 12.38 -13.80 7.04
CA ILE A 299 11.51 -14.15 5.91
C ILE A 299 12.23 -13.83 4.57
N PRO A 300 12.38 -14.80 3.65
CA PRO A 300 12.88 -14.52 2.29
C PRO A 300 11.97 -13.56 1.53
N LEU A 301 12.50 -12.89 0.51
CA LEU A 301 11.67 -12.07 -0.36
C LEU A 301 10.60 -12.92 -1.11
N SER A 302 9.48 -12.28 -1.42
CA SER A 302 8.41 -12.76 -2.30
C SER A 302 7.78 -11.55 -2.99
N GLU A 303 7.01 -11.72 -4.06
CA GLU A 303 6.28 -10.59 -4.69
C GLU A 303 5.37 -9.83 -3.71
N THR A 304 4.93 -10.52 -2.66
CA THR A 304 4.08 -10.04 -1.56
C THR A 304 4.82 -9.43 -0.37
N PHE A 305 6.15 -9.35 -0.37
CA PHE A 305 6.90 -8.77 0.77
C PHE A 305 6.46 -7.33 1.03
N ASP A 306 6.28 -6.90 2.28
CA ASP A 306 6.18 -5.48 2.58
C ASP A 306 7.55 -4.92 2.95
N TYR A 307 7.90 -3.77 2.40
CA TYR A 307 9.17 -3.12 2.68
C TYR A 307 9.11 -2.35 4.00
N HIS A 308 7.90 -1.96 4.46
CA HIS A 308 7.69 -1.37 5.78
C HIS A 308 8.08 -2.33 6.91
N ASP A 309 7.95 -3.65 6.71
CA ASP A 309 8.41 -4.70 7.65
C ASP A 309 9.93 -4.59 7.97
N PHE A 310 10.70 -3.87 7.14
CA PHE A 310 12.15 -3.66 7.29
C PHE A 310 12.54 -2.23 7.73
N LEU A 311 11.58 -1.32 7.94
CA LEU A 311 11.84 0.09 8.25
C LEU A 311 11.81 0.41 9.76
N GLY A 312 11.49 -0.54 10.63
CA GLY A 312 11.32 -0.31 12.08
C GLY A 312 12.55 0.25 12.81
N ASP A 313 13.75 -0.02 12.31
CA ASP A 313 15.03 0.45 12.87
C ASP A 313 15.45 1.86 12.38
N TYR A 314 14.63 2.53 11.56
CA TYR A 314 15.01 3.77 10.86
C TYR A 314 14.17 4.97 11.33
N ASP A 315 14.78 5.89 12.10
CA ASP A 315 14.21 7.18 12.46
C ASP A 315 14.19 8.11 11.24
N MET A 316 13.16 8.01 10.40
CA MET A 316 13.10 8.75 9.13
C MET A 316 13.22 10.28 9.30
N PRO A 317 12.56 10.92 10.30
CA PRO A 317 12.80 12.34 10.59
C PRO A 317 14.26 12.68 10.85
N ALA A 318 14.94 11.96 11.75
CA ALA A 318 16.35 12.23 12.08
C ALA A 318 17.30 11.95 10.89
N ILE A 319 16.99 10.93 10.10
CA ILE A 319 17.73 10.54 8.88
C ILE A 319 17.61 11.64 7.80
N ASP A 320 16.41 12.16 7.54
CA ASP A 320 16.23 13.19 6.50
C ASP A 320 16.89 14.53 6.90
N GLU A 321 16.87 14.89 8.19
CA GLU A 321 17.50 16.12 8.71
C GLU A 321 19.05 16.11 8.67
N SER A 322 19.69 14.94 8.83
CA SER A 322 21.14 14.81 8.93
C SER A 322 21.78 14.10 7.74
N ILE A 323 22.64 14.79 6.97
CA ILE A 323 23.33 14.19 5.82
C ILE A 323 24.16 12.94 6.20
N ILE A 324 24.74 12.90 7.40
CA ILE A 324 25.53 11.77 7.90
C ILE A 324 24.64 10.55 8.14
N GLN A 325 23.50 10.75 8.83
CA GLN A 325 22.53 9.66 9.03
C GLN A 325 21.91 9.22 7.71
N TYR A 326 21.68 10.16 6.79
CA TYR A 326 21.12 9.92 5.47
C TYR A 326 21.94 8.93 4.63
N TYR A 327 23.23 9.21 4.38
CA TYR A 327 24.05 8.33 3.55
C TYR A 327 24.24 6.96 4.22
N THR A 328 24.48 6.94 5.54
CA THR A 328 24.62 5.72 6.34
C THR A 328 23.37 4.85 6.27
N ALA A 329 22.18 5.45 6.36
CA ALA A 329 20.91 4.75 6.26
C ALA A 329 20.69 4.15 4.87
N ILE A 330 21.04 4.87 3.79
CA ILE A 330 20.96 4.35 2.42
C ILE A 330 21.93 3.17 2.23
N GLN A 331 23.18 3.28 2.68
CA GLN A 331 24.16 2.20 2.60
C GLN A 331 23.68 0.93 3.34
N ARG A 332 23.16 1.08 4.56
CA ARG A 332 22.59 -0.02 5.37
C ARG A 332 21.37 -0.64 4.68
N TRP A 333 20.47 0.20 4.17
CA TRP A 333 19.25 -0.23 3.48
C TRP A 333 19.55 -1.02 2.20
N ILE A 334 20.41 -0.48 1.32
CA ILE A 334 20.79 -1.16 0.08
C ILE A 334 21.57 -2.45 0.36
N GLY A 335 22.47 -2.46 1.35
CA GLY A 335 23.21 -3.66 1.75
C GLY A 335 22.27 -4.81 2.14
N MET A 336 21.31 -4.52 3.04
CA MET A 336 20.28 -5.48 3.44
C MET A 336 19.44 -5.96 2.24
N LEU A 337 19.04 -5.07 1.32
CA LEU A 337 18.27 -5.46 0.13
C LEU A 337 19.08 -6.38 -0.80
N LEU A 338 20.39 -6.17 -0.95
CA LEU A 338 21.26 -7.02 -1.75
C LEU A 338 21.42 -8.41 -1.11
N GLU A 339 21.66 -8.50 0.20
CA GLU A 339 21.71 -9.78 0.93
C GLU A 339 20.40 -10.58 0.81
N LYS A 340 19.26 -9.88 0.91
CA LYS A 340 17.93 -10.45 0.71
C LYS A 340 17.71 -10.98 -0.71
N LEU A 341 18.23 -10.29 -1.73
CA LEU A 341 18.20 -10.72 -3.13
C LEU A 341 19.10 -11.93 -3.38
N ASP A 342 20.31 -11.96 -2.82
CA ASP A 342 21.23 -13.10 -2.95
C ASP A 342 20.63 -14.39 -2.34
N GLU A 343 19.99 -14.30 -1.17
CA GLU A 343 19.28 -15.42 -0.57
C GLU A 343 18.07 -15.85 -1.42
N TYR A 344 17.32 -14.92 -2.00
CA TYR A 344 16.22 -15.24 -2.91
C TYR A 344 16.72 -15.96 -4.17
N GLU A 345 17.80 -15.48 -4.79
CA GLU A 345 18.42 -16.13 -5.95
C GLU A 345 18.93 -17.53 -5.64
N ARG A 346 19.51 -17.73 -4.44
CA ARG A 346 19.92 -19.06 -3.97
C ARG A 346 18.73 -20.00 -3.82
N LEU A 347 17.60 -19.53 -3.28
CA LEU A 347 16.38 -20.32 -3.09
C LEU A 347 15.63 -20.60 -4.41
N LYS A 348 15.64 -19.67 -5.35
CA LYS A 348 14.90 -19.74 -6.63
C LYS A 348 15.80 -20.04 -7.84
N GLY A 349 17.04 -20.48 -7.62
CA GLY A 349 18.08 -20.58 -8.65
C GLY A 349 17.70 -21.40 -9.89
N ASP A 350 16.97 -22.51 -9.74
CA ASP A 350 16.50 -23.31 -10.88
C ASP A 350 15.35 -22.63 -11.66
N VAL A 351 14.47 -21.89 -10.98
CA VAL A 351 13.41 -21.09 -11.62
C VAL A 351 14.05 -19.96 -12.43
N ILE A 352 15.00 -19.24 -11.83
CA ILE A 352 15.75 -18.15 -12.48
C ILE A 352 16.55 -18.67 -13.67
N ARG A 353 17.22 -19.82 -13.56
CA ARG A 353 17.95 -20.44 -14.69
C ARG A 353 17.02 -20.80 -15.84
N ASN A 354 15.85 -21.36 -15.54
CA ASN A 354 14.83 -21.65 -16.55
C ASN A 354 14.29 -20.37 -17.21
N PHE A 355 14.00 -19.33 -16.42
CA PHE A 355 13.54 -18.03 -16.90
C PHE A 355 14.58 -17.37 -17.82
N ASN A 356 15.85 -17.35 -17.41
CA ASN A 356 16.95 -16.77 -18.18
C ASN A 356 17.16 -17.53 -19.50
N THR A 357 17.03 -18.85 -19.52
CA THR A 357 17.09 -19.67 -20.75
C THR A 357 15.99 -19.30 -21.74
N LEU A 358 14.77 -19.04 -21.25
CA LEU A 358 13.65 -18.55 -22.05
C LEU A 358 13.91 -17.12 -22.58
N SER A 359 14.37 -16.23 -21.71
CA SER A 359 14.71 -14.83 -22.02
C SER A 359 15.80 -14.72 -23.09
N LEU A 360 16.84 -15.56 -23.03
CA LEU A 360 17.89 -15.67 -24.05
C LEU A 360 17.32 -16.14 -25.40
N THR A 361 16.41 -17.12 -25.38
CA THR A 361 15.74 -17.63 -26.59
C THR A 361 14.91 -16.54 -27.27
N LEU A 362 14.18 -15.73 -26.49
CA LEU A 362 13.40 -14.59 -26.98
C LEU A 362 14.24 -13.39 -27.42
N SER A 363 15.48 -13.29 -26.93
CA SER A 363 16.39 -12.16 -27.18
C SER A 363 17.18 -12.23 -28.50
N LYS A 364 17.03 -13.31 -29.28
CA LYS A 364 17.54 -13.38 -30.65
C LYS A 364 17.07 -12.17 -31.46
N LYS A 365 17.93 -11.61 -32.31
CA LYS A 365 17.53 -10.52 -33.22
C LYS A 365 16.50 -11.07 -34.22
N TYR A 366 15.50 -10.25 -34.58
CA TYR A 366 14.61 -10.59 -35.69
C TYR A 366 15.38 -10.55 -37.00
N GLU A 367 15.19 -11.58 -37.82
CA GLU A 367 15.72 -11.67 -39.17
C GLU A 367 14.55 -11.48 -40.15
N ALA A 368 14.68 -10.50 -41.05
CA ALA A 368 13.65 -10.17 -42.01
C ALA A 368 13.58 -11.24 -43.10
N ASP A 369 12.38 -11.73 -43.37
CA ASP A 369 12.13 -12.69 -44.43
C ASP A 369 11.96 -11.95 -45.77
N PRO A 370 12.71 -12.31 -46.84
CA PRO A 370 12.63 -11.63 -48.13
C PRO A 370 11.31 -11.84 -48.87
N ASN A 371 10.48 -12.81 -48.46
CA ASN A 371 9.14 -13.04 -49.03
C ASN A 371 8.05 -12.19 -48.35
N LEU A 372 8.41 -11.46 -47.28
CA LEU A 372 7.51 -10.58 -46.54
C LEU A 372 7.77 -9.12 -46.90
N THR A 373 6.69 -8.35 -47.00
CA THR A 373 6.75 -6.88 -47.09
C THR A 373 7.33 -6.26 -45.81
N GLU A 374 7.72 -4.99 -45.87
CA GLU A 374 8.19 -4.24 -44.70
C GLU A 374 7.14 -4.20 -43.57
N ALA A 375 5.85 -4.07 -43.91
CA ALA A 375 4.75 -4.05 -42.95
C ALA A 375 4.55 -5.41 -42.26
N GLU A 376 4.64 -6.52 -43.02
CA GLU A 376 4.54 -7.89 -42.50
C GLU A 376 5.74 -8.25 -41.61
N ASN A 377 6.97 -7.94 -42.06
CA ASN A 377 8.18 -8.06 -41.24
C ASN A 377 8.06 -7.24 -39.93
N SER A 378 7.58 -6.00 -40.03
CA SER A 378 7.34 -5.12 -38.87
C SER A 378 6.23 -5.64 -37.93
N MET A 379 5.24 -6.38 -38.45
CA MET A 379 4.24 -7.07 -37.61
C MET A 379 4.90 -8.18 -36.79
N LEU A 380 5.65 -9.09 -37.44
CA LEU A 380 6.29 -10.21 -36.76
C LEU A 380 7.37 -9.77 -35.76
N GLU A 381 8.16 -8.75 -36.09
CA GLU A 381 9.13 -8.15 -35.16
C GLU A 381 8.45 -7.57 -33.92
N ARG A 382 7.32 -6.86 -34.09
CA ARG A 382 6.53 -6.32 -32.97
C ARG A 382 6.02 -7.43 -32.05
N ARG A 383 5.58 -8.57 -32.58
CA ARG A 383 5.18 -9.74 -31.76
C ARG A 383 6.37 -10.28 -30.95
N GLN A 384 7.53 -10.48 -31.57
CA GLN A 384 8.72 -10.93 -30.85
C GLN A 384 9.13 -9.95 -29.73
N ARG A 385 9.09 -8.65 -30.02
CA ARG A 385 9.42 -7.59 -29.07
C ARG A 385 8.48 -7.59 -27.85
N PHE A 386 7.19 -7.89 -28.04
CA PHE A 386 6.22 -8.04 -26.95
C PHE A 386 6.64 -9.14 -25.96
N PHE A 387 6.92 -10.36 -26.44
CA PHE A 387 7.37 -11.46 -25.59
C PHE A 387 8.69 -11.14 -24.90
N ARG A 388 9.66 -10.56 -25.63
CA ARG A 388 10.95 -10.15 -25.07
C ARG A 388 10.82 -9.11 -23.96
N GLN A 389 9.89 -8.16 -24.04
CA GLN A 389 9.66 -7.18 -22.97
C GLN A 389 8.93 -7.78 -21.75
N ARG A 390 8.03 -8.73 -21.98
CA ARG A 390 7.29 -9.41 -20.89
C ARG A 390 8.23 -10.32 -20.10
N PHE A 391 8.95 -11.20 -20.79
CA PHE A 391 9.81 -12.24 -20.23
C PHE A 391 11.30 -11.91 -20.26
N SER A 392 11.66 -10.62 -20.29
CA SER A 392 12.99 -10.17 -19.90
C SER A 392 13.07 -9.97 -18.39
N LEU A 393 14.07 -10.61 -17.79
CA LEU A 393 14.52 -10.36 -16.45
C LEU A 393 16.03 -10.48 -16.47
N ASP A 394 16.69 -9.56 -15.78
CA ASP A 394 18.11 -9.59 -15.55
C ASP A 394 18.31 -9.15 -14.11
N MET A 395 18.60 -10.11 -13.24
CA MET A 395 18.81 -9.83 -11.82
C MET A 395 20.09 -9.02 -11.58
N ASN A 396 21.07 -9.08 -12.51
CA ASN A 396 22.23 -8.21 -12.43
C ASN A 396 21.79 -6.75 -12.63
N GLN A 397 20.94 -6.44 -13.62
CA GLN A 397 20.36 -5.09 -13.77
C GLN A 397 19.49 -4.63 -12.60
N VAL A 398 18.97 -5.55 -11.77
CA VAL A 398 18.29 -5.20 -10.52
C VAL A 398 19.32 -4.79 -9.48
N LYS A 399 20.37 -5.61 -9.29
CA LYS A 399 21.47 -5.32 -8.36
C LYS A 399 22.26 -4.07 -8.75
N GLU A 400 22.59 -3.87 -10.02
CA GLU A 400 23.24 -2.67 -10.57
C GLU A 400 22.46 -1.39 -10.25
N LYS A 401 21.11 -1.42 -10.32
CA LYS A 401 20.28 -0.26 -9.95
C LYS A 401 20.29 0.04 -8.46
N LEU A 402 20.41 -0.99 -7.61
CA LEU A 402 20.54 -0.81 -6.17
C LEU A 402 21.95 -0.33 -5.82
N LEU A 403 22.99 -0.93 -6.41
CA LEU A 403 24.37 -0.51 -6.28
C LEU A 403 24.56 0.94 -6.72
N SER A 404 23.97 1.39 -7.83
CA SER A 404 24.04 2.78 -8.27
C SER A 404 23.41 3.78 -7.28
N VAL A 405 22.42 3.35 -6.47
CA VAL A 405 21.88 4.17 -5.36
C VAL A 405 22.86 4.19 -4.17
N LYS A 406 23.53 3.07 -3.89
CA LYS A 406 24.58 3.02 -2.87
C LYS A 406 25.83 3.83 -3.27
N GLU A 407 26.31 3.74 -4.50
CA GLU A 407 27.43 4.54 -5.03
C GLU A 407 27.18 6.05 -4.87
N GLN A 408 25.93 6.50 -4.99
CA GLN A 408 25.56 7.90 -4.72
C GLN A 408 25.61 8.26 -3.23
N ALA A 409 25.41 7.32 -2.31
CA ALA A 409 25.59 7.52 -0.87
C ALA A 409 27.07 7.44 -0.47
N ASP A 410 27.82 6.49 -1.03
CA ASP A 410 29.27 6.37 -0.86
C ASP A 410 29.99 7.65 -1.35
N ALA A 411 29.50 8.27 -2.44
CA ALA A 411 29.99 9.58 -2.91
C ALA A 411 29.58 10.78 -2.02
N LEU A 412 28.61 10.64 -1.11
CA LEU A 412 28.34 11.66 -0.08
C LEU A 412 29.27 11.50 1.12
N GLU A 413 29.65 10.26 1.45
CA GLU A 413 30.66 9.93 2.46
C GLU A 413 32.04 10.46 2.04
N GLU A 414 32.49 10.16 0.81
CA GLU A 414 33.78 10.65 0.27
C GLU A 414 33.87 12.20 0.29
N ARG A 415 32.76 12.89 -0.01
CA ARG A 415 32.68 14.36 0.06
C ARG A 415 32.72 14.92 1.48
N LEU A 416 32.35 14.15 2.49
CA LEU A 416 32.47 14.52 3.90
C LEU A 416 33.91 14.26 4.39
N ASP A 417 34.50 13.11 4.05
CA ASP A 417 35.90 12.79 4.34
C ASP A 417 36.86 13.85 3.75
N ASP A 418 36.62 14.32 2.53
CA ASP A 418 37.35 15.43 1.89
C ASP A 418 37.24 16.76 2.66
N LEU A 419 36.10 17.01 3.32
CA LEU A 419 35.89 18.19 4.17
C LEU A 419 36.57 18.05 5.53
N ASP A 420 36.57 16.86 6.13
CA ASP A 420 37.31 16.56 7.36
C ASP A 420 38.84 16.59 7.15
N ALA A 421 39.31 16.22 5.96
CA ALA A 421 40.72 16.22 5.60
C ALA A 421 41.29 17.59 5.16
N SER A 422 40.49 18.66 5.10
CA SER A 422 40.90 19.96 4.57
C SER A 422 40.60 21.15 5.49
N ASP A 423 41.37 22.24 5.37
CA ASP A 423 41.19 23.50 6.12
C ASP A 423 39.93 24.30 5.66
N GLN A 424 38.87 23.63 5.22
CA GLN A 424 37.67 24.27 4.69
C GLN A 424 36.80 24.88 5.79
N SER A 425 36.21 26.04 5.49
CA SER A 425 35.41 26.79 6.46
C SER A 425 34.06 26.12 6.76
N LEU A 426 33.45 26.47 7.90
CA LEU A 426 32.08 26.09 8.28
C LEU A 426 31.03 26.45 7.21
N THR A 427 31.33 27.36 6.28
CA THR A 427 30.46 27.68 5.14
C THR A 427 30.37 26.54 4.13
N ALA A 428 31.43 25.76 3.92
CA ALA A 428 31.43 24.59 3.05
C ALA A 428 30.58 23.45 3.64
N TRP A 429 30.76 23.19 4.95
CA TRP A 429 29.93 22.27 5.74
C TRP A 429 28.44 22.64 5.69
N ALA A 430 28.11 23.92 5.91
CA ALA A 430 26.73 24.40 5.84
C ALA A 430 26.12 24.27 4.44
N ALA A 431 26.91 24.48 3.38
CA ALA A 431 26.46 24.32 2.00
C ALA A 431 26.14 22.85 1.68
N LEU A 432 27.03 21.91 2.04
CA LEU A 432 26.82 20.48 1.83
C LEU A 432 25.60 19.97 2.60
N ASN A 433 25.45 20.32 3.88
CA ASN A 433 24.30 19.89 4.68
C ASN A 433 22.95 20.41 4.15
N ALA A 434 22.96 21.58 3.48
CA ALA A 434 21.78 22.20 2.87
C ALA A 434 21.47 21.70 1.45
N GLU A 435 22.24 20.75 0.89
CA GLU A 435 21.95 20.18 -0.43
C GLU A 435 20.62 19.43 -0.44
N CYS A 436 19.80 19.72 -1.46
CA CYS A 436 18.50 19.10 -1.65
C CYS A 436 18.68 17.62 -2.03
N ARG A 437 18.03 16.75 -1.27
CA ARG A 437 18.08 15.29 -1.38
C ARG A 437 16.66 14.69 -1.31
N PRO A 438 16.36 13.57 -1.99
CA PRO A 438 15.09 12.85 -1.80
C PRO A 438 14.96 12.36 -0.36
N SER A 439 13.75 12.16 0.18
CA SER A 439 13.61 11.54 1.49
C SER A 439 14.06 10.07 1.49
N PHE A 440 14.59 9.59 2.61
CA PHE A 440 14.95 8.18 2.78
C PHE A 440 13.76 7.24 2.51
N SER A 441 12.58 7.63 2.98
CA SER A 441 11.31 6.92 2.70
C SER A 441 11.05 6.71 1.21
N PHE A 442 11.28 7.75 0.38
CA PHE A 442 11.09 7.64 -1.08
C PHE A 442 12.15 6.74 -1.74
N ILE A 443 13.40 6.77 -1.27
CA ILE A 443 14.45 5.85 -1.73
C ILE A 443 14.08 4.41 -1.36
N ALA A 444 13.59 4.16 -0.15
CA ALA A 444 13.12 2.85 0.29
C ALA A 444 11.95 2.32 -0.56
N GLU A 445 10.92 3.15 -0.81
CA GLU A 445 9.79 2.77 -1.66
C GLU A 445 10.25 2.45 -3.11
N ASN A 446 11.07 3.31 -3.70
CA ASN A 446 11.50 3.15 -5.10
C ASN A 446 12.38 1.91 -5.28
N THR A 447 13.31 1.65 -4.35
CA THR A 447 14.16 0.45 -4.38
C THR A 447 13.36 -0.83 -4.13
N ALA A 448 12.42 -0.82 -3.18
CA ALA A 448 11.48 -1.92 -2.97
C ALA A 448 10.62 -2.20 -4.22
N LYS A 449 10.11 -1.16 -4.89
CA LYS A 449 9.35 -1.26 -6.15
C LYS A 449 10.14 -1.89 -7.29
N ILE A 450 11.44 -1.57 -7.41
CA ILE A 450 12.34 -2.20 -8.39
C ILE A 450 12.43 -3.71 -8.12
N ILE A 451 12.61 -4.09 -6.86
CA ILE A 451 12.69 -5.50 -6.44
C ILE A 451 11.36 -6.22 -6.66
N LYS A 452 10.24 -5.71 -6.14
CA LYS A 452 8.90 -6.34 -6.30
C LYS A 452 8.57 -6.65 -7.76
N LYS A 453 8.92 -5.75 -8.68
CA LYS A 453 8.72 -5.95 -10.12
C LYS A 453 9.58 -7.07 -10.72
N ALA A 454 10.74 -7.38 -10.13
CA ALA A 454 11.56 -8.51 -10.51
C ALA A 454 11.01 -9.82 -9.95
N LEU A 455 10.66 -9.86 -8.66
CA LEU A 455 10.10 -11.03 -7.98
C LEU A 455 8.80 -11.50 -8.64
N LEU A 456 7.87 -10.57 -8.89
CA LEU A 456 6.60 -10.82 -9.61
C LEU A 456 6.79 -11.51 -10.97
N LYS A 457 7.89 -11.22 -11.70
CA LYS A 457 8.17 -11.90 -12.97
C LYS A 457 8.63 -13.35 -12.77
N ILE A 458 9.41 -13.62 -11.72
CA ILE A 458 9.92 -14.96 -11.39
C ILE A 458 8.78 -15.83 -10.86
N GLU A 459 8.04 -15.34 -9.87
CA GLU A 459 6.94 -16.06 -9.20
C GLU A 459 5.75 -16.29 -10.13
N TYR A 460 5.41 -15.33 -11.00
CA TYR A 460 4.46 -15.57 -12.08
C TYR A 460 4.91 -16.68 -13.04
N PHE A 461 6.18 -16.68 -13.46
CA PHE A 461 6.69 -17.72 -14.37
C PHE A 461 6.77 -19.09 -13.69
N GLU A 462 7.12 -19.16 -12.41
CA GLU A 462 7.09 -20.39 -11.62
C GLU A 462 5.69 -20.99 -11.60
N SER A 463 4.69 -20.14 -11.33
CA SER A 463 3.28 -20.53 -11.20
C SER A 463 2.59 -20.84 -12.53
N HIS A 464 2.97 -20.15 -13.62
CA HIS A 464 2.30 -20.21 -14.93
C HIS A 464 3.22 -20.74 -16.05
N LYS A 465 4.26 -21.52 -15.69
CA LYS A 465 5.32 -21.98 -16.61
C LYS A 465 4.75 -22.59 -17.91
N LYS A 466 3.72 -23.44 -17.78
CA LYS A 466 3.06 -24.12 -18.90
C LYS A 466 2.45 -23.10 -19.88
N LEU A 467 1.57 -22.22 -19.41
CA LEU A 467 0.93 -21.19 -20.24
C LEU A 467 1.94 -20.28 -20.94
N VAL A 468 3.02 -19.89 -20.25
CA VAL A 468 4.09 -19.08 -20.83
C VAL A 468 4.78 -19.82 -21.98
N GLN A 469 5.11 -21.10 -21.78
CA GLN A 469 5.73 -21.93 -22.81
C GLN A 469 4.79 -22.19 -24.00
N GLU A 470 3.52 -22.48 -23.75
CA GLU A 470 2.50 -22.69 -24.79
C GLU A 470 2.21 -21.42 -25.58
N SER A 471 2.14 -20.25 -24.92
CA SER A 471 1.98 -18.95 -25.59
C SER A 471 3.15 -18.62 -26.53
N ILE A 472 4.38 -18.96 -26.13
CA ILE A 472 5.58 -18.74 -26.95
C ILE A 472 5.63 -19.73 -28.13
N ALA A 473 5.31 -21.01 -27.89
CA ALA A 473 5.25 -22.02 -28.95
C ALA A 473 4.16 -21.68 -29.99
N LEU A 474 3.00 -21.20 -29.54
CA LEU A 474 1.90 -20.74 -30.40
C LEU A 474 2.32 -19.53 -31.24
N TRP A 475 3.05 -18.57 -30.66
CA TRP A 475 3.62 -17.44 -31.40
C TRP A 475 4.65 -17.87 -32.46
N GLN A 476 5.53 -18.80 -32.14
CA GLN A 476 6.49 -19.35 -33.11
C GLN A 476 5.76 -20.04 -34.26
N ALA A 477 4.85 -20.97 -33.95
CA ALA A 477 4.08 -21.71 -34.94
C ALA A 477 3.27 -20.82 -35.88
N TRP A 478 2.63 -19.76 -35.37
CA TRP A 478 1.91 -18.79 -36.21
C TRP A 478 2.84 -17.92 -37.07
N SER A 479 3.99 -17.52 -36.54
CA SER A 479 4.97 -16.72 -37.29
C SER A 479 5.58 -17.53 -38.43
N ASP A 480 5.86 -18.82 -38.21
CA ASP A 480 6.40 -19.72 -39.23
C ASP A 480 5.34 -20.15 -40.25
N ASP A 481 4.10 -20.44 -39.82
CA ASP A 481 2.98 -20.68 -40.73
C ASP A 481 2.72 -19.49 -41.68
N TYR A 482 2.88 -18.26 -41.20
CA TYR A 482 2.71 -17.08 -42.05
C TYR A 482 3.83 -16.93 -43.09
N ARG A 483 5.08 -17.30 -42.76
CA ARG A 483 6.19 -17.37 -43.74
C ARG A 483 5.93 -18.45 -44.79
N VAL A 484 5.45 -19.62 -44.37
CA VAL A 484 5.05 -20.72 -45.28
C VAL A 484 3.87 -20.31 -46.16
N PHE A 485 2.90 -19.55 -45.65
CA PHE A 485 1.82 -18.98 -46.44
C PHE A 485 2.33 -18.01 -47.52
N LYS A 486 3.33 -17.19 -47.20
CA LYS A 486 3.92 -16.20 -48.09
C LYS A 486 4.90 -16.77 -49.13
N SER A 487 5.29 -18.03 -48.97
CA SER A 487 6.19 -18.76 -49.88
C SER A 487 5.49 -19.99 -50.48
N THR A 488 5.50 -21.13 -49.78
CA THR A 488 4.98 -22.42 -50.26
C THR A 488 3.52 -22.35 -50.71
N ARG A 489 2.62 -21.79 -49.89
CA ARG A 489 1.18 -21.81 -50.23
C ARG A 489 0.81 -20.91 -51.41
N ARG A 490 1.63 -19.89 -51.71
CA ARG A 490 1.53 -19.10 -52.94
C ARG A 490 1.87 -19.94 -54.16
N GLN A 491 2.93 -20.74 -54.08
CA GLN A 491 3.34 -21.67 -55.15
C GLN A 491 2.31 -22.80 -55.35
N GLU A 492 1.72 -23.31 -54.27
CA GLU A 492 0.62 -24.28 -54.34
C GLU A 492 -0.57 -23.71 -55.12
N LEU A 493 -1.01 -22.47 -54.81
CA LEU A 493 -2.10 -21.83 -55.55
C LEU A 493 -1.73 -21.57 -57.03
N GLN A 494 -0.51 -21.09 -57.29
CA GLN A 494 0.01 -20.88 -58.65
C GLN A 494 -0.10 -22.17 -59.48
N HIS A 495 0.48 -23.27 -59.01
CA HIS A 495 0.43 -24.55 -59.72
C HIS A 495 -1.00 -25.07 -59.90
N LEU A 496 -1.85 -24.97 -58.87
CA LEU A 496 -3.27 -25.36 -58.94
C LEU A 496 -4.10 -24.54 -59.95
N CYS A 497 -3.61 -23.38 -60.37
CA CYS A 497 -4.25 -22.50 -61.37
C CYS A 497 -3.63 -22.69 -62.76
N GLU A 498 -2.30 -22.78 -62.86
CA GLU A 498 -1.56 -23.04 -64.10
C GLU A 498 -1.92 -24.41 -64.71
N ASP A 499 -2.12 -25.45 -63.89
CA ASP A 499 -2.55 -26.79 -64.33
C ASP A 499 -3.92 -26.78 -65.06
N ASP A 500 -4.79 -25.82 -64.74
CA ASP A 500 -6.11 -25.61 -65.37
C ASP A 500 -6.12 -24.40 -66.32
N ALA A 501 -4.94 -23.90 -66.72
CA ALA A 501 -4.74 -22.77 -67.64
C ALA A 501 -5.45 -21.45 -67.22
N ILE A 502 -5.51 -21.17 -65.92
CA ILE A 502 -6.00 -19.91 -65.36
C ILE A 502 -4.88 -18.86 -65.40
N GLU A 503 -5.16 -17.65 -65.89
CA GLU A 503 -4.15 -16.61 -66.12
C GLU A 503 -3.52 -16.08 -64.81
N GLU A 504 -2.28 -15.58 -64.89
CA GLU A 504 -1.53 -15.05 -63.75
C GLU A 504 -2.27 -13.88 -63.08
N GLU A 505 -2.82 -12.97 -63.89
CA GLU A 505 -3.60 -11.82 -63.42
C GLU A 505 -4.81 -12.24 -62.57
N VAL A 506 -5.38 -13.42 -62.83
CA VAL A 506 -6.56 -13.94 -62.14
C VAL A 506 -6.16 -14.58 -60.81
N TRP A 507 -5.20 -15.51 -60.80
CA TRP A 507 -4.81 -16.19 -59.56
C TRP A 507 -4.00 -15.28 -58.64
N ALA A 508 -3.24 -14.32 -59.17
CA ALA A 508 -2.56 -13.30 -58.36
C ALA A 508 -3.57 -12.42 -57.60
N ALA A 509 -4.66 -11.99 -58.25
CA ALA A 509 -5.73 -11.24 -57.56
C ALA A 509 -6.41 -12.08 -56.45
N TRP A 510 -6.58 -13.39 -56.65
CA TRP A 510 -7.08 -14.28 -55.58
C TRP A 510 -6.07 -14.41 -54.43
N TYR A 511 -4.78 -14.42 -54.75
CA TYR A 511 -3.73 -14.44 -53.74
C TYR A 511 -3.69 -13.13 -52.93
N GLU A 512 -3.93 -11.98 -53.55
CA GLU A 512 -4.06 -10.68 -52.86
C GLU A 512 -5.27 -10.65 -51.91
N ASP A 513 -6.44 -11.11 -52.38
CA ASP A 513 -7.64 -11.30 -51.52
C ASP A 513 -7.31 -12.22 -50.32
N TRP A 514 -6.65 -13.36 -50.57
CA TRP A 514 -6.26 -14.32 -49.54
C TRP A 514 -5.26 -13.74 -48.55
N GLN A 515 -4.23 -13.02 -49.03
CA GLN A 515 -3.23 -12.35 -48.20
C GLN A 515 -3.86 -11.29 -47.31
N SER A 516 -4.78 -10.47 -47.85
CA SER A 516 -5.52 -9.45 -47.10
C SER A 516 -6.34 -10.07 -45.96
N LEU A 517 -7.06 -11.16 -46.22
CA LEU A 517 -7.80 -11.90 -45.19
C LEU A 517 -6.87 -12.54 -44.17
N ARG A 518 -5.77 -13.19 -44.62
CA ARG A 518 -4.81 -13.82 -43.71
C ARG A 518 -4.12 -12.81 -42.80
N GLN A 519 -3.71 -11.65 -43.30
CA GLN A 519 -3.11 -10.61 -42.48
C GLN A 519 -4.06 -10.15 -41.36
N LYS A 520 -5.34 -9.93 -41.65
CA LYS A 520 -6.31 -9.50 -40.62
C LYS A 520 -6.56 -10.59 -39.56
N ILE A 521 -6.59 -11.87 -39.96
CA ILE A 521 -6.68 -13.01 -39.03
C ILE A 521 -5.43 -13.10 -38.15
N GLU A 522 -4.25 -12.93 -38.75
CA GLU A 522 -2.96 -12.85 -38.05
C GLU A 522 -2.93 -11.71 -37.02
N GLU A 523 -3.37 -10.52 -37.37
CA GLU A 523 -3.45 -9.38 -36.44
C GLU A 523 -4.35 -9.68 -35.22
N GLY A 524 -5.38 -10.52 -35.38
CA GLY A 524 -6.24 -11.01 -34.31
C GLY A 524 -5.55 -11.87 -33.23
N MET A 525 -4.37 -12.45 -33.50
CA MET A 525 -3.71 -13.36 -32.56
C MET A 525 -3.06 -12.63 -31.36
N GLN A 526 -2.38 -11.50 -31.61
CA GLN A 526 -1.60 -10.79 -30.60
C GLN A 526 -2.44 -10.21 -29.43
N PRO A 527 -3.66 -9.65 -29.65
CA PRO A 527 -4.50 -9.17 -28.56
C PRO A 527 -4.94 -10.27 -27.58
N LEU A 528 -5.21 -11.50 -28.06
CA LEU A 528 -5.61 -12.61 -27.19
C LEU A 528 -4.47 -13.02 -26.24
N ILE A 529 -3.26 -13.15 -26.77
CA ILE A 529 -2.06 -13.43 -25.95
C ILE A 529 -1.75 -12.26 -25.01
N ALA A 530 -1.91 -11.01 -25.46
CA ALA A 530 -1.70 -9.85 -24.60
C ALA A 530 -2.73 -9.77 -23.46
N TRP A 531 -3.94 -10.30 -23.67
CA TRP A 531 -4.97 -10.42 -22.65
C TRP A 531 -4.68 -11.53 -21.65
N SER A 532 -4.33 -12.75 -22.08
CA SER A 532 -3.95 -13.83 -21.15
C SER A 532 -2.66 -13.56 -20.39
N LEU A 533 -1.72 -12.78 -20.94
CA LEU A 533 -0.49 -12.40 -20.24
C LEU A 533 -0.61 -11.05 -19.50
N LYS A 534 -1.82 -10.48 -19.35
CA LYS A 534 -2.05 -9.20 -18.68
C LYS A 534 -1.73 -9.29 -17.18
N GLU A 535 -1.21 -8.19 -16.64
CA GLU A 535 -0.87 -7.95 -15.22
C GLU A 535 0.04 -8.95 -14.46
N LEU A 536 0.44 -10.09 -15.04
CA LEU A 536 1.16 -11.17 -14.33
C LEU A 536 0.35 -11.72 -13.15
N VAL A 537 -0.98 -11.66 -13.24
CA VAL A 537 -1.94 -12.23 -12.30
C VAL A 537 -3.06 -12.81 -13.16
N LEU A 538 -3.34 -14.11 -13.01
CA LEU A 538 -4.32 -14.82 -13.82
C LEU A 538 -5.41 -15.47 -12.97
N ASP A 539 -6.60 -15.47 -13.53
CA ASP A 539 -7.71 -16.33 -13.16
C ASP A 539 -7.64 -17.57 -14.09
N GLU A 540 -7.70 -18.78 -13.53
CA GLU A 540 -7.65 -20.05 -14.31
C GLU A 540 -8.72 -20.09 -15.42
N ASN A 541 -9.86 -19.44 -15.20
CA ASN A 541 -10.92 -19.33 -16.21
C ASN A 541 -10.50 -18.50 -17.44
N GLN A 542 -9.60 -17.52 -17.27
CA GLN A 542 -9.14 -16.64 -18.35
C GLN A 542 -8.19 -17.37 -19.31
N GLU A 543 -7.32 -18.24 -18.81
CA GLU A 543 -6.47 -19.14 -19.63
C GLU A 543 -7.33 -20.05 -20.52
N PHE A 544 -8.31 -20.72 -19.91
CA PHE A 544 -9.23 -21.62 -20.61
C PHE A 544 -10.06 -20.92 -21.70
N VAL A 545 -10.53 -19.69 -21.44
CA VAL A 545 -11.25 -18.89 -22.43
C VAL A 545 -10.34 -18.45 -23.56
N GLN A 546 -9.11 -18.01 -23.29
CA GLN A 546 -8.17 -17.60 -24.33
C GLN A 546 -7.78 -18.77 -25.25
N GLY A 547 -7.53 -19.97 -24.70
CA GLY A 547 -7.23 -21.17 -25.49
C GLY A 547 -8.36 -21.47 -26.49
N LYS A 548 -9.61 -21.50 -26.04
CA LYS A 548 -10.78 -21.71 -26.91
C LYS A 548 -10.92 -20.68 -28.03
N LEU A 549 -10.59 -19.41 -27.77
CA LEU A 549 -10.65 -18.34 -28.78
C LEU A 549 -9.52 -18.48 -29.81
N MET A 550 -8.32 -18.88 -29.37
CA MET A 550 -7.21 -19.22 -30.27
C MET A 550 -7.56 -20.43 -31.15
N ASP A 551 -8.22 -21.46 -30.61
CA ASP A 551 -8.70 -22.60 -31.40
C ASP A 551 -9.72 -22.17 -32.46
N GLN A 552 -10.66 -21.28 -32.12
CA GLN A 552 -11.64 -20.77 -33.11
C GLN A 552 -10.96 -19.93 -34.19
N LEU A 553 -9.97 -19.10 -33.83
CA LEU A 553 -9.22 -18.29 -34.78
C LEU A 553 -8.35 -19.17 -35.70
N ALA A 554 -7.74 -20.23 -35.17
CA ALA A 554 -6.98 -21.21 -35.95
C ALA A 554 -7.89 -22.02 -36.91
N ALA A 555 -9.08 -22.42 -36.45
CA ALA A 555 -10.06 -23.09 -37.30
C ALA A 555 -10.58 -22.17 -38.42
N TYR A 556 -10.85 -20.90 -38.14
CA TYR A 556 -11.24 -19.91 -39.15
C TYR A 556 -10.11 -19.67 -40.16
N LYS A 557 -8.87 -19.51 -39.69
CA LYS A 557 -7.66 -19.43 -40.53
C LYS A 557 -7.58 -20.59 -41.54
N GLN A 558 -7.73 -21.83 -41.06
CA GLN A 558 -7.70 -23.02 -41.92
C GLN A 558 -8.88 -23.06 -42.89
N GLN A 559 -10.08 -22.63 -42.49
CA GLN A 559 -11.23 -22.55 -43.38
C GLN A 559 -11.04 -21.56 -44.53
N ILE A 560 -10.31 -20.47 -44.32
CA ILE A 560 -9.98 -19.50 -45.37
C ILE A 560 -8.91 -20.09 -46.30
N ASP A 561 -7.87 -20.72 -45.75
CA ASP A 561 -6.83 -21.39 -46.54
C ASP A 561 -7.40 -22.52 -47.43
N ASP A 562 -8.30 -23.32 -46.87
CA ASP A 562 -9.01 -24.38 -47.60
C ASP A 562 -9.89 -23.82 -48.71
N PHE A 563 -10.55 -22.67 -48.51
CA PHE A 563 -11.38 -22.05 -49.54
C PHE A 563 -10.55 -21.68 -50.79
N PHE A 564 -9.41 -21.01 -50.62
CA PHE A 564 -8.58 -20.59 -51.76
C PHE A 564 -7.94 -21.78 -52.48
N LEU A 565 -7.45 -22.79 -51.75
CA LEU A 565 -6.78 -23.95 -52.34
C LEU A 565 -7.73 -25.01 -52.92
N LYS A 566 -8.98 -25.12 -52.44
CA LYS A 566 -9.88 -26.24 -52.79
C LYS A 566 -11.20 -25.83 -53.47
N GLU A 567 -11.71 -24.63 -53.20
CA GLU A 567 -13.08 -24.25 -53.60
C GLU A 567 -13.12 -23.07 -54.58
N ARG A 568 -12.24 -22.08 -54.41
CA ARG A 568 -12.20 -20.82 -55.17
C ARG A 568 -12.21 -21.02 -56.69
N LYS A 569 -11.46 -22.00 -57.17
CA LYS A 569 -11.37 -22.39 -58.59
C LYS A 569 -12.72 -22.83 -59.17
N GLY A 570 -13.50 -23.61 -58.41
CA GLY A 570 -14.82 -24.09 -58.84
C GLY A 570 -15.85 -22.96 -58.97
N ILE A 571 -15.70 -21.88 -58.20
CA ILE A 571 -16.51 -20.66 -58.34
C ILE A 571 -16.16 -19.96 -59.66
N TYR A 572 -14.87 -19.77 -59.95
CA TYR A 572 -14.41 -19.11 -61.18
C TYR A 572 -14.88 -19.84 -62.44
N GLN A 573 -14.62 -21.15 -62.53
CA GLN A 573 -15.02 -22.00 -63.66
C GLN A 573 -16.54 -21.96 -63.95
N LYS A 574 -17.36 -21.67 -62.93
CA LYS A 574 -18.81 -21.54 -63.07
C LYS A 574 -19.24 -20.20 -63.70
N TYR A 575 -18.50 -19.12 -63.48
CA TYR A 575 -18.91 -17.76 -63.83
C TYR A 575 -18.09 -17.09 -64.95
N VAL A 576 -16.86 -17.53 -65.23
CA VAL A 576 -15.95 -16.92 -66.23
C VAL A 576 -16.57 -16.75 -67.62
N PHE A 577 -17.44 -17.68 -68.06
CA PHE A 577 -18.12 -17.62 -69.36
C PHE A 577 -19.53 -17.00 -69.32
N GLN A 578 -19.95 -16.39 -68.19
CA GLN A 578 -21.27 -15.77 -68.05
C GLN A 578 -21.23 -14.25 -68.28
N PRO A 579 -22.35 -13.63 -68.70
CA PRO A 579 -22.46 -12.16 -68.74
C PRO A 579 -22.23 -11.54 -67.35
N GLY A 580 -21.32 -10.56 -67.27
CA GLY A 580 -20.86 -9.99 -65.99
C GLY A 580 -20.14 -11.00 -65.09
N GLY A 581 -19.49 -12.01 -65.68
CA GLY A 581 -18.90 -13.15 -65.00
C GLY A 581 -17.88 -12.79 -63.92
N ASP A 582 -17.08 -11.75 -64.12
CA ASP A 582 -16.11 -11.21 -63.17
C ASP A 582 -16.77 -10.69 -61.88
N LEU A 583 -17.86 -9.92 -62.03
CA LEU A 583 -18.66 -9.43 -60.91
C LEU A 583 -19.39 -10.59 -60.21
N GLN A 584 -19.98 -11.51 -60.98
CA GLN A 584 -20.69 -12.67 -60.44
C GLN A 584 -19.78 -13.62 -59.64
N ASP A 585 -18.54 -13.82 -60.12
CA ASP A 585 -17.49 -14.60 -59.47
C ASP A 585 -17.09 -13.96 -58.13
N LYS A 586 -16.74 -12.66 -58.12
CA LYS A 586 -16.40 -11.94 -56.87
C LYS A 586 -17.52 -12.00 -55.84
N PHE A 587 -18.77 -11.72 -56.22
CA PHE A 587 -19.90 -11.80 -55.26
C PHE A 587 -20.23 -13.23 -54.81
N ALA A 588 -19.95 -14.25 -55.63
CA ALA A 588 -20.08 -15.64 -55.19
C ALA A 588 -18.97 -16.01 -54.17
N ALA A 589 -17.73 -15.61 -54.43
CA ALA A 589 -16.60 -15.81 -53.51
C ALA A 589 -16.83 -15.12 -52.15
N GLU A 590 -17.22 -13.83 -52.14
CA GLU A 590 -17.52 -13.10 -50.90
C GLU A 590 -18.74 -13.67 -50.14
N SER A 591 -19.69 -14.29 -50.84
CA SER A 591 -20.83 -14.97 -50.19
C SER A 591 -20.40 -16.24 -49.46
N ASP A 592 -19.53 -17.07 -50.05
CA ASP A 592 -19.03 -18.29 -49.41
C ASP A 592 -18.00 -17.99 -48.30
N LEU A 593 -17.19 -16.95 -48.47
CA LEU A 593 -16.32 -16.42 -47.40
C LEU A 593 -17.15 -15.90 -46.20
N TYR A 594 -18.26 -15.19 -46.45
CA TYR A 594 -19.11 -14.67 -45.37
C TYR A 594 -19.76 -15.79 -44.53
N LYS A 595 -20.12 -16.92 -45.14
CA LYS A 595 -20.63 -18.10 -44.41
C LYS A 595 -19.60 -18.65 -43.41
N ARG A 596 -18.31 -18.65 -43.77
CA ARG A 596 -17.20 -19.05 -42.88
C ARG A 596 -17.05 -18.06 -41.72
N THR A 597 -17.18 -16.76 -42.01
CA THR A 597 -17.19 -15.70 -40.99
C THR A 597 -18.39 -15.81 -40.04
N LEU A 598 -19.59 -16.18 -40.53
CA LEU A 598 -20.75 -16.47 -39.69
C LEU A 598 -20.52 -17.68 -38.77
N ALA A 599 -19.94 -18.76 -39.30
CA ALA A 599 -19.61 -19.94 -38.50
C ALA A 599 -18.58 -19.62 -37.39
N PHE A 600 -17.56 -18.81 -37.71
CA PHE A 600 -16.61 -18.27 -36.73
C PHE A 600 -17.29 -17.36 -35.70
N GLN A 601 -18.18 -16.45 -36.14
CA GLN A 601 -18.97 -15.59 -35.27
C GLN A 601 -19.81 -16.41 -34.28
N GLU A 602 -20.55 -17.43 -34.74
CA GLU A 602 -21.30 -18.32 -33.85
C GLU A 602 -20.41 -19.05 -32.83
N ALA A 603 -19.24 -19.52 -33.26
CA ALA A 603 -18.30 -20.24 -32.41
C ALA A 603 -17.71 -19.34 -31.32
N VAL A 604 -17.26 -18.13 -31.68
CA VAL A 604 -16.79 -17.11 -30.73
C VAL A 604 -17.91 -16.67 -29.79
N SER A 605 -19.13 -16.48 -30.27
CA SER A 605 -20.28 -16.11 -29.43
C SER A 605 -20.59 -17.17 -28.37
N LYS A 606 -20.45 -18.47 -28.68
CA LYS A 606 -20.59 -19.54 -27.67
C LYS A 606 -19.56 -19.42 -26.55
N VAL A 607 -18.32 -19.05 -26.87
CA VAL A 607 -17.27 -18.79 -25.87
C VAL A 607 -17.59 -17.52 -25.06
N LEU A 608 -17.96 -16.43 -25.73
CA LEU A 608 -18.34 -15.16 -25.09
C LEU A 608 -19.48 -15.35 -24.08
N PHE A 609 -20.57 -16.01 -24.46
CA PHE A 609 -21.70 -16.23 -23.54
C PHE A 609 -21.40 -17.26 -22.44
N SER A 610 -20.34 -18.06 -22.56
CA SER A 610 -19.86 -18.92 -21.46
C SER A 610 -19.03 -18.17 -20.41
N CYS A 611 -18.56 -16.95 -20.69
CA CYS A 611 -17.79 -16.15 -19.74
C CYS A 611 -18.70 -15.61 -18.62
N PRO A 612 -18.31 -15.71 -17.33
CA PRO A 612 -19.13 -15.22 -16.21
C PRO A 612 -19.02 -13.70 -16.02
N LYS A 613 -17.84 -13.10 -16.23
CA LYS A 613 -17.59 -11.66 -16.05
C LYS A 613 -18.03 -10.85 -17.27
N ASN A 614 -18.58 -9.67 -17.04
CA ASN A 614 -19.02 -8.79 -18.14
C ASN A 614 -17.84 -8.06 -18.80
N GLU A 615 -16.74 -7.81 -18.07
CA GLU A 615 -15.51 -7.25 -18.62
C GLU A 615 -14.93 -8.17 -19.71
N ASP A 616 -14.83 -9.47 -19.44
CA ASP A 616 -14.32 -10.46 -20.38
C ASP A 616 -15.15 -10.49 -21.66
N ARG A 617 -16.49 -10.49 -21.53
CA ARG A 617 -17.41 -10.42 -22.68
C ARG A 617 -17.18 -9.18 -23.56
N ILE A 618 -16.91 -8.02 -22.94
CA ILE A 618 -16.62 -6.77 -23.65
C ILE A 618 -15.26 -6.84 -24.36
N VAL A 619 -14.24 -7.45 -23.73
CA VAL A 619 -12.93 -7.66 -24.34
C VAL A 619 -13.04 -8.58 -25.56
N ILE A 620 -13.74 -9.71 -25.44
CA ILE A 620 -13.94 -10.67 -26.53
C ILE A 620 -14.71 -10.03 -27.70
N LEU A 621 -15.77 -9.26 -27.42
CA LEU A 621 -16.49 -8.54 -28.48
C LEU A 621 -15.57 -7.57 -29.23
N LYS A 622 -14.84 -6.72 -28.50
CA LYS A 622 -13.94 -5.72 -29.10
C LYS A 622 -12.85 -6.36 -29.95
N TRP A 623 -12.36 -7.52 -29.54
CA TRP A 623 -11.40 -8.32 -30.29
C TRP A 623 -12.01 -8.95 -31.56
N ALA A 624 -13.20 -9.54 -31.45
CA ALA A 624 -13.81 -10.28 -32.55
C ALA A 624 -14.44 -9.38 -33.63
N TYR A 625 -14.91 -8.19 -33.25
CA TYR A 625 -15.68 -7.29 -34.12
C TYR A 625 -14.99 -6.96 -35.47
N PRO A 626 -13.68 -6.61 -35.54
CA PRO A 626 -12.99 -6.37 -36.82
C PRO A 626 -12.94 -7.59 -37.75
N LEU A 627 -13.06 -8.80 -37.20
CA LEU A 627 -13.05 -10.06 -37.97
C LEU A 627 -14.44 -10.46 -38.48
N TRP A 628 -15.53 -9.93 -37.89
CA TRP A 628 -16.91 -10.27 -38.27
C TRP A 628 -17.47 -9.46 -39.45
N ASP A 629 -16.80 -8.36 -39.80
CA ASP A 629 -17.26 -7.43 -40.84
C ASP A 629 -16.41 -7.51 -42.14
N LEU A 630 -15.45 -8.44 -42.20
CA LEU A 630 -14.43 -8.55 -43.26
C LEU A 630 -15.00 -8.58 -44.68
N GLN A 631 -16.00 -9.42 -44.95
CA GLN A 631 -16.58 -9.56 -46.30
C GLN A 631 -17.54 -8.41 -46.64
N ILE A 632 -18.18 -7.79 -45.64
CA ILE A 632 -18.97 -6.57 -45.86
C ILE A 632 -18.02 -5.43 -46.30
N ASP A 633 -16.85 -5.32 -45.65
CA ASP A 633 -15.85 -4.33 -46.03
C ASP A 633 -15.22 -4.62 -47.39
N ALA A 634 -14.96 -5.89 -47.74
CA ALA A 634 -14.48 -6.30 -49.06
C ALA A 634 -15.50 -5.96 -50.17
N VAL A 635 -16.79 -6.25 -49.97
CA VAL A 635 -17.87 -5.90 -50.92
C VAL A 635 -18.00 -4.38 -51.08
N LEU A 636 -18.00 -3.63 -49.97
CA LEU A 636 -18.12 -2.17 -50.02
C LEU A 636 -16.93 -1.51 -50.72
N GLN A 637 -15.70 -1.96 -50.43
CA GLN A 637 -14.49 -1.46 -51.08
C GLN A 637 -14.48 -1.78 -52.58
N PHE A 638 -14.76 -3.04 -52.96
CA PHE A 638 -14.78 -3.46 -54.37
C PHE A 638 -15.75 -2.64 -55.23
N VAL A 639 -16.93 -2.31 -54.69
CA VAL A 639 -17.91 -1.48 -55.41
C VAL A 639 -17.43 -0.03 -55.56
N ALA A 640 -16.79 0.53 -54.53
CA ALA A 640 -16.24 1.88 -54.57
C ALA A 640 -15.08 2.00 -55.58
N ASP A 641 -14.11 1.08 -55.53
CA ASP A 641 -12.91 1.09 -56.37
C ASP A 641 -13.24 0.91 -57.87
N ARG A 642 -14.29 0.12 -58.18
CA ARG A 642 -14.76 -0.10 -59.56
C ARG A 642 -15.70 1.00 -60.09
N SER A 643 -16.07 2.00 -59.27
CA SER A 643 -17.05 3.05 -59.63
C SER A 643 -18.31 2.48 -60.30
N LEU A 644 -18.94 1.48 -59.67
CA LEU A 644 -20.09 0.79 -60.27
C LEU A 644 -21.37 1.64 -60.13
N ASP A 645 -21.52 2.65 -61.00
CA ASP A 645 -22.72 3.50 -61.20
C ASP A 645 -24.02 2.69 -61.39
N GLN A 646 -23.89 1.39 -61.65
CA GLN A 646 -24.96 0.42 -61.93
C GLN A 646 -25.61 -0.16 -60.67
N ILE A 647 -24.93 -0.11 -59.52
CA ILE A 647 -25.46 -0.60 -58.23
C ILE A 647 -26.08 0.59 -57.49
N SER A 648 -27.34 0.46 -57.07
CA SER A 648 -28.03 1.60 -56.46
C SER A 648 -27.36 2.05 -55.15
N GLU A 649 -27.18 3.37 -54.98
CA GLU A 649 -26.67 3.98 -53.73
C GLU A 649 -27.41 3.46 -52.49
N LYS A 650 -28.70 3.16 -52.64
CA LYS A 650 -29.54 2.56 -51.62
C LYS A 650 -29.05 1.19 -51.15
N VAL A 651 -28.63 0.31 -52.05
CA VAL A 651 -28.10 -1.02 -51.69
C VAL A 651 -26.76 -0.87 -50.96
N LEU A 652 -25.91 0.08 -51.37
CA LEU A 652 -24.66 0.38 -50.67
C LEU A 652 -24.89 0.99 -49.28
N HIS A 653 -25.90 1.87 -49.15
CA HIS A 653 -26.34 2.39 -47.87
C HIS A 653 -26.88 1.28 -46.96
N ASP A 654 -27.69 0.35 -47.50
CA ASP A 654 -28.20 -0.81 -46.77
C ASP A 654 -27.06 -1.72 -46.24
N PHE A 655 -25.97 -1.92 -47.01
CA PHE A 655 -24.76 -2.62 -46.53
C PHE A 655 -24.02 -1.85 -45.43
N ALA A 656 -23.83 -0.54 -45.60
CA ALA A 656 -23.19 0.32 -44.59
C ALA A 656 -24.00 0.38 -43.28
N ASP A 657 -25.34 0.32 -43.36
CA ASP A 657 -26.23 0.25 -42.20
C ASP A 657 -26.27 -1.15 -41.58
N LEU A 658 -26.12 -2.22 -42.36
CA LEU A 658 -25.95 -3.59 -41.84
C LEU A 658 -24.69 -3.71 -40.95
N LYS A 659 -23.64 -2.94 -41.24
CA LYS A 659 -22.44 -2.80 -40.39
C LYS A 659 -22.73 -2.07 -39.07
N LYS A 660 -23.50 -0.98 -39.11
CA LYS A 660 -23.80 -0.14 -37.93
C LYS A 660 -24.70 -0.82 -36.87
N ARG A 661 -25.55 -1.77 -37.26
CA ARG A 661 -26.57 -2.37 -36.38
C ARG A 661 -26.04 -3.36 -35.31
N ASN A 662 -24.75 -3.66 -35.30
CA ASN A 662 -24.16 -4.74 -34.48
C ASN A 662 -24.12 -4.51 -32.96
N TYR A 663 -24.08 -3.27 -32.45
CA TYR A 663 -23.80 -3.02 -31.02
C TYR A 663 -25.03 -3.00 -30.09
N ALA A 664 -26.21 -2.58 -30.57
CA ALA A 664 -27.36 -2.34 -29.70
C ALA A 664 -28.03 -3.63 -29.18
N ALA A 665 -28.02 -4.70 -29.98
CA ALA A 665 -28.61 -6.00 -29.60
C ALA A 665 -27.72 -6.83 -28.65
N PHE A 666 -26.44 -6.49 -28.55
CA PHE A 666 -25.42 -7.23 -27.79
C PHE A 666 -25.64 -7.19 -26.25
N LEU A 667 -26.25 -6.13 -25.74
CA LEU A 667 -26.33 -5.87 -24.29
C LEU A 667 -27.47 -6.59 -23.56
N ASN A 668 -28.32 -7.35 -24.27
CA ASN A 668 -29.50 -7.98 -23.69
C ASN A 668 -29.24 -9.44 -23.24
N ASP A 669 -29.19 -10.40 -24.16
CA ASP A 669 -28.90 -11.81 -23.87
C ASP A 669 -28.49 -12.62 -25.12
N ALA A 670 -28.09 -13.88 -24.93
CA ALA A 670 -27.63 -14.78 -25.99
C ALA A 670 -28.71 -15.16 -27.02
N ALA A 671 -29.99 -15.22 -26.62
CA ALA A 671 -31.09 -15.54 -27.53
C ALA A 671 -31.46 -14.33 -28.39
N ALA A 672 -31.46 -13.13 -27.82
CA ALA A 672 -31.59 -11.86 -28.54
C ALA A 672 -30.46 -11.69 -29.58
N TYR A 673 -29.22 -11.97 -29.19
CA TYR A 673 -28.06 -11.91 -30.09
C TYR A 673 -28.16 -12.96 -31.22
N SER A 674 -28.45 -14.23 -30.91
CA SER A 674 -28.59 -15.29 -31.93
C SER A 674 -29.73 -14.98 -32.93
N LYS A 675 -30.84 -14.38 -32.45
CA LYS A 675 -31.92 -13.92 -33.33
C LYS A 675 -31.47 -12.76 -34.24
N ALA A 676 -30.71 -11.80 -33.72
CA ALA A 676 -30.16 -10.70 -34.52
C ALA A 676 -29.16 -11.21 -35.58
N GLN A 677 -28.33 -12.20 -35.24
CA GLN A 677 -27.37 -12.82 -36.16
C GLN A 677 -28.07 -13.52 -37.34
N LYS A 678 -29.12 -14.32 -37.09
CA LYS A 678 -29.91 -14.98 -38.16
C LYS A 678 -30.68 -13.99 -39.04
N GLU A 679 -31.07 -12.85 -38.49
CA GLU A 679 -31.69 -11.78 -39.27
C GLU A 679 -30.64 -11.04 -40.13
N ARG A 680 -29.42 -10.84 -39.61
CA ARG A 680 -28.28 -10.29 -40.35
C ARG A 680 -27.88 -11.16 -41.55
N GLU A 681 -27.83 -12.48 -41.37
CA GLU A 681 -27.58 -13.46 -42.44
C GLU A 681 -28.59 -13.29 -43.59
N LYS A 682 -29.89 -13.31 -43.29
CA LYS A 682 -30.96 -13.09 -44.29
C LYS A 682 -30.87 -11.73 -44.98
N GLN A 683 -30.52 -10.68 -44.25
CA GLN A 683 -30.36 -9.33 -44.82
C GLN A 683 -29.16 -9.28 -45.77
N TYR A 684 -28.03 -9.88 -45.41
CA TYR A 684 -26.86 -10.02 -46.28
C TYR A 684 -27.21 -10.80 -47.56
N ASP A 685 -27.79 -12.00 -47.44
CA ASP A 685 -28.17 -12.83 -48.59
C ASP A 685 -29.17 -12.12 -49.51
N SER A 686 -30.13 -11.39 -48.93
CA SER A 686 -31.08 -10.58 -49.71
C SER A 686 -30.42 -9.44 -50.47
N LEU A 687 -29.43 -8.77 -49.87
CA LEU A 687 -28.68 -7.70 -50.52
C LEU A 687 -27.75 -8.24 -51.62
N MET A 688 -27.02 -9.32 -51.34
CA MET A 688 -26.17 -10.01 -52.34
C MET A 688 -27.02 -10.50 -53.53
N PHE A 689 -28.21 -11.05 -53.28
CA PHE A 689 -29.13 -11.44 -54.35
C PHE A 689 -29.62 -10.24 -55.18
N LYS A 690 -29.95 -9.11 -54.54
CA LYS A 690 -30.34 -7.88 -55.25
C LYS A 690 -29.21 -7.36 -56.15
N MET A 691 -27.98 -7.23 -55.62
CA MET A 691 -26.82 -6.79 -56.41
C MET A 691 -26.62 -7.66 -57.65
N ARG A 692 -26.58 -8.99 -57.46
CA ARG A 692 -26.40 -9.95 -58.56
C ARG A 692 -27.53 -9.89 -59.58
N LYS A 693 -28.77 -9.65 -59.14
CA LYS A 693 -29.93 -9.51 -60.03
C LYS A 693 -29.91 -8.18 -60.79
N GLU A 694 -29.56 -7.07 -60.15
CA GLU A 694 -29.43 -5.76 -60.79
C GLU A 694 -28.42 -5.84 -61.94
N LEU A 695 -27.26 -6.45 -61.71
CA LEU A 695 -26.22 -6.71 -62.72
C LEU A 695 -26.69 -7.66 -63.84
N ALA A 696 -27.31 -8.79 -63.51
CA ALA A 696 -27.80 -9.74 -64.50
C ALA A 696 -28.99 -9.23 -65.34
N SER A 697 -29.68 -8.15 -64.91
CA SER A 697 -30.90 -7.65 -65.56
C SER A 697 -30.67 -6.71 -66.75
N LYS A 698 -29.42 -6.35 -67.05
CA LYS A 698 -29.04 -5.38 -68.10
C LYS A 698 -27.78 -5.76 -68.90
N ALA A 699 -27.39 -7.04 -68.87
CA ALA A 699 -26.34 -7.61 -69.71
C ALA A 699 -26.93 -8.19 -71.01
#